data_AF-A0A7V3EJZ6-F1
#
_entry.id   AF-A0A7V3EJZ6-F1
#
_cell.length_a   1.000
_cell.length_b   1.000
_cell.length_c   1.000
_cell.angle_alpha   90.00
_cell.angle_beta   90.00
_cell.angle_gamma   90.00
#
_symmetry.space_group_name_H-M   'P 1'
#
loop_
_entity.id
_entity.type
_entity.pdbx_description
1 polymer ?
#
loop_
_entity_poly.entity_id
_entity_poly.type
_entity_poly.pdbx_seq_one_letter_code
_entity_poly.pdbx_strand_id
1 'polypeptide(L)'
;MKNKILFGLRANSRGWLLAVVAAVIFWAIASSQGFGQTVKGPAEGKLPGFEFKFQPAPSNMAGFPECAFTRPFGYKMEKYGRTAAAGNIDNNPEGSACPVGGLGAGGYEWTISGNFRYWFLKSGWYVDDRLPADAFHLFLKKGNQKIVQTISADKPDQVLQSWSWGLAPGSGDYFALYPKSGFSFEKNQKWPVRLAVVQFSPVIPHNYRESSYPVAIYKWIIHNPSRTEVEVSLMLTWENMVGWQAVWPGGSVPQTQFIWDKKSQGSYSEFVSEGQKKGIIFRRKGLDLKTGNALAGTMGLAALEIPGAEITYLTDFDPTGDGQEVMGPFSGSGRLPSGKAATVSRTGRTASALAVSVKLKPGQKVEVPFVVSWDFPYYEFEKGVKYRKKYTEFFGGDGQQALKIAFESLDRYAEWEQAIDSWQSRILGQKNLPPWFKQLLFNELYVLSETGIWEATTDLFTYLESADYLMYGTFDVDSYCWQLLELWPELELKNIRFFAQTIKMLDPAYKIYQYNQTFPHEVPPDKKGYYWNVNKEPGMIPHDLGSPRVRPWVVLNAFDWQNGNVWKDLNPKFPLRALRDYLAAGKEDTDFLREVFAASVLALDTLERKFGDPVSHIPQNEAIPDQTYDTWRMKGSSAYVGLLWLSALKATIRLADLLLEKGFSQVDGLSLDKIQKKYADWLQAGKTEVQKLWNEEKGYFHIDSHNDDIMTDQLFGLWYGSLLGLEDKDPVVSREQVTRALSTIFRNNVASFGDGLMGAVNGRSASGEQLLSQQGDEVWVGTSYAFASNCLLHGLKKEAWQTVYGLYRVVWSPEGQGYFFKTPEAYLNPEEKVWNNPASKYGQNLFRAMKYMRPGAVWAVYRSWLQTER
;
A
#
# COMPACT_ATOMS: atom_id res chain seq x y z
N MET A 1 35.04 -6.04 46.58
CA MET A 1 35.86 -5.59 47.73
C MET A 1 35.97 -4.08 47.63
N LYS A 2 35.18 -3.31 48.38
CA LYS A 2 35.50 -2.68 49.68
C LYS A 2 36.74 -1.75 49.66
N ASN A 3 36.45 -0.47 49.92
CA ASN A 3 37.23 0.60 50.60
C ASN A 3 37.66 1.78 49.69
N LYS A 4 37.12 3.02 49.85
CA LYS A 4 37.30 4.04 50.94
C LYS A 4 38.75 4.56 50.96
N ILE A 5 39.16 5.85 50.95
CA ILE A 5 38.70 7.16 51.47
C ILE A 5 39.70 8.21 50.86
N LEU A 6 39.31 9.34 50.25
CA LEU A 6 39.03 10.70 50.79
C LEU A 6 40.23 11.50 51.36
N PHE A 7 40.54 12.65 50.73
CA PHE A 7 41.05 13.97 51.22
C PHE A 7 41.48 14.77 49.96
N GLY A 8 41.24 16.06 49.72
CA GLY A 8 40.60 17.16 50.45
C GLY A 8 41.05 18.52 49.85
N LEU A 9 40.17 19.18 49.10
CA LEU A 9 39.75 20.60 49.20
C LEU A 9 40.78 21.74 49.36
N ARG A 10 40.66 22.73 48.45
CA ARG A 10 40.48 24.21 48.63
C ARG A 10 40.49 24.86 47.23
N ALA A 11 39.69 25.86 46.85
CA ALA A 11 39.05 26.94 47.60
C ALA A 11 37.88 27.60 46.83
N ASN A 12 37.01 28.30 47.60
CA ASN A 12 36.29 29.56 47.32
C ASN A 12 35.31 29.64 46.14
N SER A 13 34.14 30.30 46.20
CA SER A 13 33.47 31.09 47.24
C SER A 13 32.08 31.54 46.70
N ARG A 14 31.13 31.78 47.61
CA ARG A 14 29.92 32.64 47.48
C ARG A 14 28.77 32.15 46.59
N GLY A 15 27.63 31.87 47.24
CA GLY A 15 26.33 31.76 46.55
C GLY A 15 25.21 31.02 47.29
N TRP A 16 25.43 30.48 48.49
CA TRP A 16 24.50 29.53 49.14
C TRP A 16 23.62 30.11 50.27
N LEU A 17 23.18 31.36 50.15
CA LEU A 17 22.19 31.95 51.06
C LEU A 17 20.95 32.56 50.37
N LEU A 18 20.77 32.32 49.06
CA LEU A 18 19.63 32.84 48.26
C LEU A 18 18.74 31.75 47.64
N ALA A 19 19.07 30.47 47.82
CA ALA A 19 18.37 29.35 47.17
C ALA A 19 17.37 28.60 48.05
N VAL A 20 17.26 28.90 49.36
CA VAL A 20 16.37 28.17 50.29
C VAL A 20 15.19 29.00 50.80
N VAL A 21 15.14 30.30 50.49
CA VAL A 21 14.01 31.19 50.87
C VAL A 21 13.04 31.45 49.69
N ALA A 22 13.38 31.05 48.45
CA ALA A 22 12.54 31.22 47.27
C ALA A 22 11.57 30.04 46.98
N ALA A 23 11.74 28.88 47.63
CA ALA A 23 10.97 27.69 47.31
C ALA A 23 9.69 27.48 48.15
N VAL A 24 9.45 28.29 49.19
CA VAL A 24 8.29 28.10 50.10
C VAL A 24 7.25 29.23 50.01
N ILE A 25 7.53 30.31 49.26
CA ILE A 25 6.59 31.45 49.10
C ILE A 25 5.86 31.43 47.73
N PHE A 26 6.31 30.63 46.76
CA PHE A 26 5.67 30.57 45.44
C PHE A 26 4.47 29.61 45.33
N TRP A 27 4.15 28.87 46.38
CA TRP A 27 3.04 27.90 46.38
C TRP A 27 1.75 28.40 47.06
N ALA A 28 1.72 29.67 47.51
CA ALA A 28 0.60 30.20 48.31
C ALA A 28 -0.05 31.50 47.76
N ILE A 29 0.33 32.01 46.59
CA ILE A 29 -0.26 33.25 46.00
C ILE A 29 -0.55 33.09 44.50
N ALA A 30 -1.18 31.98 44.09
CA ALA A 30 -1.72 31.84 42.73
C ALA A 30 -3.14 31.26 42.70
N SER A 31 -3.84 31.33 43.84
CA SER A 31 -5.26 31.00 43.98
C SER A 31 -6.03 32.23 44.44
N SER A 32 -6.20 33.23 43.57
CA SER A 32 -7.41 34.07 43.52
C SER A 32 -7.26 35.21 42.52
N GLN A 33 -8.38 35.47 41.82
CA GLN A 33 -8.73 36.62 40.98
C GLN A 33 -8.31 36.55 39.51
N GLY A 34 -9.31 36.30 38.67
CA GLY A 34 -9.23 36.38 37.22
C GLY A 34 -9.59 37.75 36.67
N PHE A 35 -9.21 37.99 35.42
CA PHE A 35 -9.91 38.84 34.46
C PHE A 35 -9.61 38.31 33.05
N GLY A 36 -10.66 38.18 32.24
CA GLY A 36 -10.65 37.45 30.99
C GLY A 36 -9.98 38.18 29.82
N GLN A 37 -9.52 37.38 28.86
CA GLN A 37 -9.56 37.69 27.43
C GLN A 37 -9.80 36.39 26.67
N THR A 38 -10.85 36.41 25.85
CA THR A 38 -11.26 35.37 24.92
C THR A 38 -10.18 35.09 23.88
N VAL A 39 -9.61 33.90 23.90
CA VAL A 39 -8.96 33.27 22.75
C VAL A 39 -9.74 31.98 22.45
N LYS A 40 -10.37 31.93 21.29
CA LYS A 40 -11.01 30.72 20.74
C LYS A 40 -9.92 29.66 20.55
N GLY A 41 -9.90 28.65 21.43
CA GLY A 41 -9.10 27.44 21.24
C GLY A 41 -9.72 26.52 20.18
N PRO A 42 -8.91 25.65 19.55
CA PRO A 42 -9.43 24.61 18.65
C PRO A 42 -10.21 23.59 19.48
N ALA A 43 -11.41 23.23 19.01
CA ALA A 43 -12.18 22.14 19.57
C ALA A 43 -11.53 20.81 19.18
N GLU A 44 -10.65 20.31 20.05
CA GLU A 44 -10.07 18.97 19.97
C GLU A 44 -11.08 17.93 20.46
N GLY A 45 -11.31 16.89 19.64
CA GLY A 45 -11.95 15.66 20.08
C GLY A 45 -11.02 14.91 21.03
N LYS A 46 -11.12 15.19 22.33
CA LYS A 46 -10.41 14.43 23.37
C LYS A 46 -11.21 13.17 23.73
N LEU A 47 -10.67 12.00 23.39
CA LEU A 47 -11.02 10.74 24.06
C LEU A 47 -10.21 10.69 25.38
N PRO A 48 -10.82 10.42 26.54
CA PRO A 48 -10.12 10.52 27.83
C PRO A 48 -9.03 9.44 27.99
N GLY A 49 -7.80 9.88 28.28
CA GLY A 49 -6.67 9.04 28.73
C GLY A 49 -5.53 8.80 27.73
N PHE A 50 -5.64 9.29 26.49
CA PHE A 50 -4.59 9.13 25.47
C PHE A 50 -4.60 10.33 24.50
N GLU A 51 -3.48 11.04 24.35
CA GLU A 51 -3.38 12.21 23.46
C GLU A 51 -2.67 11.84 22.15
N PHE A 52 -3.41 11.90 21.04
CA PHE A 52 -2.86 11.63 19.71
C PHE A 52 -1.92 12.75 19.27
N LYS A 53 -0.68 12.42 18.96
CA LYS A 53 0.27 13.35 18.33
C LYS A 53 0.14 13.26 16.81
N PHE A 54 -0.32 14.34 16.22
CA PHE A 54 -0.29 14.52 14.78
C PHE A 54 0.30 15.89 14.50
N GLN A 55 1.23 15.96 13.56
CA GLN A 55 1.77 17.23 13.08
C GLN A 55 1.09 17.54 11.74
N PRO A 56 0.16 18.53 11.70
CA PRO A 56 -0.45 18.94 10.45
C PRO A 56 0.57 19.43 9.44
N ALA A 57 0.37 19.08 8.17
CA ALA A 57 1.10 19.69 7.08
C ALA A 57 0.88 21.21 7.10
N PRO A 58 1.94 22.03 7.03
CA PRO A 58 1.78 23.48 6.97
C PRO A 58 1.07 23.89 5.68
N SER A 59 0.42 25.05 5.72
CA SER A 59 -0.05 25.71 4.49
C SER A 59 1.10 25.80 3.50
N ASN A 60 0.84 25.36 2.27
CA ASN A 60 1.87 25.19 1.27
C ASN A 60 1.41 25.65 -0.11
N MET A 61 2.36 26.10 -0.93
CA MET A 61 2.12 26.55 -2.31
C MET A 61 1.64 25.43 -3.25
N ALA A 62 1.88 24.16 -2.89
CA ALA A 62 1.44 22.98 -3.63
C ALA A 62 -0.04 22.60 -3.39
N GLY A 63 -0.72 23.24 -2.44
CA GLY A 63 -2.15 23.03 -2.18
C GLY A 63 -2.49 21.73 -1.44
N PHE A 64 -1.53 21.06 -0.81
CA PHE A 64 -1.81 19.88 0.00
C PHE A 64 -2.54 20.25 1.30
N PRO A 65 -3.55 19.47 1.72
CA PRO A 65 -4.31 19.75 2.94
C PRO A 65 -3.48 19.44 4.19
N GLU A 66 -3.95 19.93 5.35
CA GLU A 66 -3.33 19.73 6.66
C GLU A 66 -3.10 18.27 7.05
N CYS A 67 -3.89 17.34 6.51
CA CYS A 67 -3.73 15.90 6.75
C CYS A 67 -2.70 15.22 5.83
N ALA A 68 -2.08 15.93 4.90
CA ALA A 68 -1.11 15.32 3.99
C ALA A 68 0.12 14.82 4.77
N PHE A 69 0.68 13.70 4.31
CA PHE A 69 1.98 13.25 4.78
C PHE A 69 3.02 14.32 4.40
N THR A 70 3.91 14.68 5.34
CA THR A 70 4.99 15.63 5.05
C THR A 70 6.30 15.27 5.71
N ARG A 71 7.41 15.51 4.99
CA ARG A 71 8.78 15.43 5.49
C ARG A 71 9.62 16.53 4.84
N PRO A 72 10.65 17.06 5.51
CA PRO A 72 11.62 17.92 4.85
C PRO A 72 12.21 17.23 3.61
N PHE A 73 12.47 17.99 2.55
CA PHE A 73 13.19 17.50 1.37
C PHE A 73 14.52 16.85 1.79
N GLY A 74 14.84 15.67 1.26
CA GLY A 74 16.06 14.94 1.62
C GLY A 74 16.09 14.41 3.05
N TYR A 75 14.94 14.30 3.73
CA TYR A 75 14.84 13.69 5.06
C TYR A 75 15.40 12.27 5.07
N LYS A 76 16.29 11.99 6.03
CA LYS A 76 16.86 10.66 6.30
C LYS A 76 16.56 10.29 7.75
N MET A 77 16.07 9.08 7.96
CA MET A 77 15.67 8.60 9.28
C MET A 77 16.84 7.88 9.96
N GLU A 78 17.26 8.32 11.15
CA GLU A 78 18.43 7.75 11.84
C GLU A 78 18.16 6.35 12.42
N LYS A 79 16.93 6.09 12.87
CA LYS A 79 16.51 4.82 13.45
C LYS A 79 15.22 4.36 12.79
N TYR A 80 15.21 3.14 12.31
CA TYR A 80 14.06 2.55 11.63
C TYR A 80 14.10 1.03 11.73
N GLY A 81 12.96 0.40 11.46
CA GLY A 81 12.89 -1.05 11.47
C GLY A 81 13.46 -1.65 10.19
N ARG A 82 14.30 -2.67 10.37
CA ARG A 82 14.83 -3.59 9.37
C ARG A 82 13.94 -4.82 9.25
N THR A 83 14.10 -5.58 8.17
CA THR A 83 13.40 -6.86 8.05
C THR A 83 13.82 -7.84 9.15
N ALA A 84 12.86 -8.53 9.75
CA ALA A 84 13.06 -9.65 10.66
C ALA A 84 13.11 -11.00 9.91
N ALA A 85 12.61 -11.04 8.67
CA ALA A 85 12.47 -12.25 7.87
C ALA A 85 13.59 -12.37 6.83
N ALA A 86 14.17 -13.58 6.75
CA ALA A 86 15.14 -13.92 5.72
C ALA A 86 14.48 -13.95 4.34
N GLY A 87 15.15 -13.39 3.33
CA GLY A 87 14.65 -13.35 1.96
C GLY A 87 13.64 -12.24 1.67
N ASN A 88 13.34 -11.37 2.64
CA ASN A 88 12.56 -10.16 2.43
C ASN A 88 13.43 -8.96 2.02
N ILE A 89 12.84 -8.03 1.28
CA ILE A 89 13.46 -6.79 0.81
C ILE A 89 13.66 -5.85 2.00
N ASP A 90 14.91 -5.49 2.28
CA ASP A 90 15.28 -4.57 3.37
C ASP A 90 15.61 -3.17 2.84
N ASN A 91 14.56 -2.40 2.53
CA ASN A 91 14.73 -1.02 2.08
C ASN A 91 14.81 -0.02 3.23
N ASN A 92 15.57 1.06 3.01
CA ASN A 92 15.57 2.20 3.90
C ASN A 92 14.21 2.94 3.90
N PRO A 93 13.81 3.61 5.00
CA PRO A 93 12.55 4.37 5.11
C PRO A 93 12.39 5.43 4.04
N GLU A 94 13.42 6.28 3.88
CA GLU A 94 13.44 7.39 2.93
C GLU A 94 13.53 6.93 1.48
N GLY A 95 13.70 5.63 1.26
CA GLY A 95 13.63 5.04 -0.06
C GLY A 95 12.26 5.25 -0.69
N SER A 96 11.18 5.08 0.07
CA SER A 96 9.82 5.01 -0.48
C SER A 96 9.05 6.33 -0.38
N ALA A 97 8.25 6.61 -1.41
CA ALA A 97 7.44 7.80 -1.60
C ALA A 97 6.15 7.43 -2.36
N CYS A 98 5.19 8.37 -2.41
CA CYS A 98 3.97 8.19 -3.17
C CYS A 98 4.29 7.94 -4.66
N PRO A 99 3.82 6.82 -5.25
CA PRO A 99 4.12 6.46 -6.62
C PRO A 99 3.26 7.24 -7.62
N VAL A 100 3.69 7.19 -8.88
CA VAL A 100 2.92 7.55 -10.06
C VAL A 100 2.74 6.32 -10.95
N GLY A 101 1.63 6.27 -11.67
CA GLY A 101 1.21 5.17 -12.55
C GLY A 101 -0.28 4.85 -12.35
N GLY A 102 -1.01 4.63 -13.43
CA GLY A 102 -2.38 4.14 -13.38
C GLY A 102 -2.47 2.68 -12.92
N LEU A 103 -3.67 2.26 -12.52
CA LEU A 103 -4.01 0.88 -12.18
C LEU A 103 -3.65 -0.06 -13.34
N GLY A 104 -2.77 -1.02 -13.08
CA GLY A 104 -2.30 -1.98 -14.09
C GLY A 104 -1.20 -1.46 -15.02
N ALA A 105 -0.89 -0.16 -15.04
CA ALA A 105 0.13 0.38 -15.95
C ALA A 105 1.57 0.00 -15.55
N GLY A 106 1.78 -0.33 -14.27
CA GLY A 106 3.07 -0.22 -13.60
C GLY A 106 3.35 1.24 -13.22
N GLY A 107 4.31 1.46 -12.34
CA GLY A 107 4.61 2.78 -11.81
C GLY A 107 6.04 2.95 -11.36
N TYR A 108 6.35 4.10 -10.78
CA TYR A 108 7.62 4.38 -10.12
C TYR A 108 7.47 5.52 -9.10
N GLU A 109 8.53 5.75 -8.32
CA GLU A 109 8.52 6.76 -7.26
C GLU A 109 9.50 7.90 -7.54
N TRP A 110 9.09 9.13 -7.22
CA TRP A 110 9.99 10.28 -7.05
C TRP A 110 10.22 10.48 -5.55
N THR A 111 11.36 9.99 -5.06
CA THR A 111 11.63 9.85 -3.63
C THR A 111 11.73 11.19 -2.92
N ILE A 112 11.61 11.19 -1.59
CA ILE A 112 11.70 12.41 -0.74
C ILE A 112 13.03 13.17 -0.93
N SER A 113 14.08 12.47 -1.41
CA SER A 113 15.39 13.03 -1.74
C SER A 113 15.50 13.55 -3.19
N GLY A 114 14.43 13.49 -3.97
CA GLY A 114 14.37 13.96 -5.36
C GLY A 114 14.92 12.98 -6.39
N ASN A 115 15.02 11.68 -6.08
CA ASN A 115 15.50 10.67 -7.03
C ASN A 115 14.34 9.89 -7.65
N PHE A 116 14.39 9.62 -8.96
CA PHE A 116 13.53 8.61 -9.57
C PHE A 116 14.11 7.22 -9.27
N ARG A 117 13.33 6.41 -8.55
CA ARG A 117 13.73 5.10 -8.02
C ARG A 117 12.49 4.23 -7.81
N TYR A 118 12.72 2.95 -7.53
CA TYR A 118 11.70 1.95 -7.23
C TYR A 118 10.68 1.82 -8.34
N TRP A 119 10.98 0.90 -9.26
CA TRP A 119 10.24 0.76 -10.50
C TRP A 119 9.41 -0.50 -10.50
N PHE A 120 8.19 -0.36 -10.98
CA PHE A 120 7.22 -1.42 -11.23
C PHE A 120 6.76 -1.43 -12.70
N LEU A 121 7.52 -0.80 -13.60
CA LEU A 121 7.21 -0.75 -15.04
C LEU A 121 7.11 -2.16 -15.65
N LYS A 122 7.92 -3.10 -15.15
CA LYS A 122 7.69 -4.53 -15.33
C LYS A 122 6.80 -5.02 -14.19
N SER A 123 5.49 -5.00 -14.42
CA SER A 123 4.49 -5.34 -13.42
C SER A 123 4.80 -6.68 -12.75
N GLY A 124 4.72 -6.67 -11.42
CA GLY A 124 5.05 -7.80 -10.55
C GLY A 124 6.51 -7.87 -10.08
N TRP A 125 7.40 -7.01 -10.58
CA TRP A 125 8.79 -6.94 -10.11
C TRP A 125 9.10 -5.61 -9.45
N TYR A 126 9.68 -5.67 -8.25
CA TYR A 126 10.26 -4.53 -7.57
C TYR A 126 11.69 -4.32 -8.06
N VAL A 127 11.92 -3.27 -8.84
CA VAL A 127 13.25 -2.91 -9.34
C VAL A 127 13.82 -1.76 -8.52
N ASP A 128 14.87 -2.04 -7.76
CA ASP A 128 15.62 -1.05 -7.01
C ASP A 128 16.83 -0.55 -7.81
N ASP A 129 16.63 0.55 -8.54
CA ASP A 129 17.69 1.19 -9.29
C ASP A 129 17.48 2.70 -9.31
N ARG A 130 18.48 3.46 -8.87
CA ARG A 130 18.50 4.92 -8.95
C ARG A 130 19.03 5.32 -10.32
N LEU A 131 18.25 6.09 -11.08
CA LEU A 131 18.67 6.60 -12.39
C LEU A 131 19.08 8.07 -12.28
N PRO A 132 20.37 8.43 -12.20
CA PRO A 132 20.78 9.82 -12.03
C PRO A 132 20.49 10.70 -13.25
N ALA A 133 20.33 10.12 -14.43
CA ALA A 133 19.95 10.87 -15.64
C ALA A 133 18.50 11.35 -15.60
N ASP A 134 17.66 10.75 -14.75
CA ASP A 134 16.28 11.16 -14.58
C ASP A 134 16.25 12.20 -13.47
N ALA A 135 15.98 13.46 -13.81
CA ALA A 135 16.04 14.55 -12.86
C ALA A 135 15.28 15.79 -13.34
N PHE A 136 14.82 16.58 -12.37
CA PHE A 136 14.45 17.97 -12.62
C PHE A 136 15.63 18.90 -12.35
N HIS A 137 15.78 19.91 -13.20
CA HIS A 137 16.77 20.97 -13.07
C HIS A 137 16.10 22.33 -13.11
N LEU A 138 16.71 23.28 -12.41
CA LEU A 138 16.24 24.64 -12.25
C LEU A 138 17.35 25.61 -12.65
N PHE A 139 17.00 26.57 -13.50
CA PHE A 139 17.79 27.76 -13.77
C PHE A 139 16.98 28.99 -13.37
N LEU A 140 17.56 29.89 -12.58
CA LEU A 140 16.96 31.17 -12.20
C LEU A 140 17.90 32.30 -12.56
N LYS A 141 17.36 33.37 -13.16
CA LYS A 141 18.11 34.59 -13.43
C LYS A 141 17.33 35.83 -13.04
N LYS A 142 17.94 36.66 -12.18
CA LYS A 142 17.42 37.96 -11.74
C LYS A 142 18.55 38.99 -11.84
N GLY A 143 18.47 39.87 -12.84
CA GLY A 143 19.58 40.75 -13.18
C GLY A 143 20.85 39.95 -13.50
N ASN A 144 21.93 40.19 -12.75
CA ASN A 144 23.19 39.46 -12.88
C ASN A 144 23.27 38.17 -12.04
N GLN A 145 22.34 37.96 -11.10
CA GLN A 145 22.31 36.74 -10.30
C GLN A 145 21.82 35.57 -11.15
N LYS A 146 22.58 34.47 -11.16
CA LYS A 146 22.20 33.18 -11.76
C LYS A 146 22.26 32.08 -10.70
N ILE A 147 21.27 31.20 -10.70
CA ILE A 147 21.23 30.00 -9.85
C ILE A 147 20.93 28.81 -10.76
N VAL A 148 21.70 27.74 -10.60
CA VAL A 148 21.50 26.47 -11.31
C VAL A 148 21.48 25.37 -10.26
N GLN A 149 20.46 24.51 -10.31
CA GLN A 149 20.28 23.47 -9.30
C GLN A 149 19.60 22.25 -9.92
N THR A 150 20.16 21.07 -9.67
CA THR A 150 19.45 19.80 -9.84
C THR A 150 18.64 19.51 -8.58
N ILE A 151 17.37 19.15 -8.73
CA ILE A 151 16.43 18.87 -7.64
C ILE A 151 16.67 17.45 -7.12
N SER A 152 17.80 17.28 -6.44
CA SER A 152 18.17 16.03 -5.75
C SER A 152 19.09 16.36 -4.57
N ALA A 153 18.82 15.77 -3.42
CA ALA A 153 19.68 15.83 -2.24
C ALA A 153 20.94 14.98 -2.42
N ASP A 154 20.86 13.93 -3.24
CA ASP A 154 21.95 12.99 -3.43
C ASP A 154 22.73 13.31 -4.71
N LYS A 155 24.04 13.09 -4.67
CA LYS A 155 24.95 13.21 -5.82
C LYS A 155 25.33 11.80 -6.32
N PRO A 156 25.37 11.52 -7.63
CA PRO A 156 25.94 10.26 -8.16
C PRO A 156 27.46 10.22 -8.00
N ASP A 157 28.05 9.03 -7.86
CA ASP A 157 29.48 8.89 -7.59
C ASP A 157 30.37 9.08 -8.83
N GLN A 158 29.90 8.64 -10.01
CA GLN A 158 30.76 8.52 -11.20
C GLN A 158 30.24 9.26 -12.43
N VAL A 159 28.92 9.26 -12.67
CA VAL A 159 28.31 9.85 -13.87
C VAL A 159 27.78 11.24 -13.60
N LEU A 160 27.60 12.05 -14.65
CA LEU A 160 26.88 13.34 -14.61
C LEU A 160 27.47 14.33 -13.60
N GLN A 161 28.80 14.30 -13.40
CA GLN A 161 29.50 15.10 -12.40
C GLN A 161 29.44 16.62 -12.66
N SER A 162 29.15 17.05 -13.89
CA SER A 162 28.99 18.46 -14.23
C SER A 162 27.69 19.09 -13.72
N TRP A 163 26.70 18.27 -13.35
CA TRP A 163 25.41 18.77 -12.92
C TRP A 163 25.49 19.40 -11.52
N SER A 164 24.65 20.40 -11.28
CA SER A 164 24.59 21.12 -9.99
C SER A 164 23.81 20.32 -8.94
N TRP A 165 24.36 19.19 -8.51
CA TRP A 165 23.81 18.29 -7.49
C TRP A 165 23.82 18.88 -6.07
N GLY A 166 23.25 18.13 -5.12
CA GLY A 166 23.42 18.39 -3.69
C GLY A 166 22.54 19.52 -3.17
N LEU A 167 21.29 19.56 -3.63
CA LEU A 167 20.31 20.48 -3.04
C LEU A 167 20.19 20.16 -1.55
N ALA A 168 20.46 21.14 -0.69
CA ALA A 168 20.54 20.92 0.75
C ALA A 168 19.23 20.29 1.29
N PRO A 169 19.32 19.22 2.10
CA PRO A 169 18.17 18.72 2.85
C PRO A 169 17.52 19.84 3.68
N GLY A 170 16.19 19.81 3.78
CA GLY A 170 15.39 20.85 4.45
C GLY A 170 15.23 22.16 3.65
N SER A 171 15.69 22.23 2.40
CA SER A 171 15.45 23.39 1.52
C SER A 171 14.00 23.54 1.06
N GLY A 172 13.17 22.52 1.28
CA GLY A 172 11.74 22.51 1.04
C GLY A 172 11.11 21.37 1.82
N ASP A 173 9.84 21.11 1.56
CA ASP A 173 9.09 20.01 2.16
C ASP A 173 8.48 19.14 1.04
N TYR A 174 8.53 17.83 1.24
CA TYR A 174 7.76 16.85 0.50
C TYR A 174 6.36 16.74 1.08
N PHE A 175 5.37 16.53 0.22
CA PHE A 175 3.98 16.29 0.59
C PHE A 175 3.42 15.10 -0.18
N ALA A 176 2.52 14.35 0.44
CA ALA A 176 1.78 13.28 -0.22
C ALA A 176 0.38 13.05 0.37
N LEU A 177 -0.58 12.94 -0.54
CA LEU A 177 -1.92 12.43 -0.31
C LEU A 177 -2.37 11.74 -1.59
N TYR A 178 -2.09 10.43 -1.69
CA TYR A 178 -2.27 9.64 -2.91
C TYR A 178 -3.65 9.89 -3.56
N PRO A 179 -3.72 10.09 -4.89
CA PRO A 179 -2.64 9.87 -5.88
C PRO A 179 -1.74 11.08 -6.14
N LYS A 180 -1.79 12.13 -5.30
CA LYS A 180 -0.95 13.33 -5.46
C LYS A 180 0.22 13.32 -4.49
N SER A 181 1.37 13.78 -4.95
CA SER A 181 2.51 14.11 -4.09
C SER A 181 3.35 15.22 -4.71
N GLY A 182 4.44 15.63 -4.07
CA GLY A 182 5.38 16.57 -4.67
C GLY A 182 6.10 17.40 -3.63
N PHE A 183 6.61 18.56 -4.02
CA PHE A 183 7.47 19.39 -3.19
C PHE A 183 6.99 20.84 -3.16
N SER A 184 7.15 21.50 -2.00
CA SER A 184 7.13 22.96 -1.90
C SER A 184 8.49 23.46 -1.43
N PHE A 185 9.12 24.29 -2.26
CA PHE A 185 10.39 24.97 -1.96
C PHE A 185 10.17 26.45 -1.59
N GLU A 186 8.94 26.84 -1.24
CA GLU A 186 8.61 28.23 -0.91
C GLU A 186 9.37 28.79 0.31
N LYS A 187 9.88 27.91 1.17
CA LYS A 187 10.76 28.24 2.31
C LYS A 187 12.18 28.59 1.87
N ASN A 188 12.57 28.26 0.63
CA ASN A 188 13.90 28.53 0.12
C ASN A 188 14.07 30.01 -0.26
N GLN A 189 14.43 30.84 0.72
CA GLN A 189 14.63 32.28 0.53
C GLN A 189 15.83 32.64 -0.37
N LYS A 190 16.71 31.69 -0.69
CA LYS A 190 17.85 31.93 -1.59
C LYS A 190 17.40 32.05 -3.05
N TRP A 191 16.21 31.54 -3.38
CA TRP A 191 15.67 31.61 -4.73
C TRP A 191 14.84 32.90 -4.91
N PRO A 192 15.00 33.63 -6.03
CA PRO A 192 14.21 34.83 -6.32
C PRO A 192 12.72 34.57 -6.60
N VAL A 193 12.30 33.30 -6.66
CA VAL A 193 10.92 32.84 -6.89
C VAL A 193 10.50 31.86 -5.80
N ARG A 194 9.19 31.72 -5.59
CA ARG A 194 8.60 30.60 -4.85
C ARG A 194 8.23 29.51 -5.85
N LEU A 195 8.55 28.27 -5.50
CA LEU A 195 8.40 27.10 -6.37
C LEU A 195 7.74 25.96 -5.63
N ALA A 196 6.85 25.27 -6.33
CA ALA A 196 6.29 24.00 -5.91
C ALA A 196 6.07 23.11 -7.14
N VAL A 197 5.92 21.81 -6.92
CA VAL A 197 5.53 20.83 -7.94
C VAL A 197 4.53 19.87 -7.34
N VAL A 198 3.46 19.60 -8.08
CA VAL A 198 2.48 18.55 -7.77
C VAL A 198 2.61 17.49 -8.85
N GLN A 199 2.97 16.26 -8.45
CA GLN A 199 2.96 15.09 -9.29
C GLN A 199 1.71 14.23 -9.05
N PHE A 200 1.19 13.61 -10.10
CA PHE A 200 0.10 12.64 -9.99
C PHE A 200 -0.10 11.83 -11.27
N SER A 201 -0.87 10.74 -11.13
CA SER A 201 -1.53 10.03 -12.22
C SER A 201 -3.04 10.10 -12.01
N PRO A 202 -3.87 10.01 -13.07
CA PRO A 202 -5.32 10.22 -12.96
C PRO A 202 -6.07 9.00 -12.38
N VAL A 203 -5.70 8.57 -11.17
CA VAL A 203 -6.37 7.48 -10.43
C VAL A 203 -7.62 8.04 -9.75
N ILE A 204 -8.78 7.78 -10.35
CA ILE A 204 -10.06 8.39 -9.99
C ILE A 204 -11.09 7.28 -9.71
N PRO A 205 -11.73 7.26 -8.53
CA PRO A 205 -12.79 6.31 -8.22
C PRO A 205 -13.92 6.31 -9.26
N HIS A 206 -14.45 5.14 -9.60
CA HIS A 206 -15.46 4.90 -10.64
C HIS A 206 -15.06 5.36 -12.06
N ASN A 207 -13.79 5.69 -12.29
CA ASN A 207 -13.24 5.92 -13.61
C ASN A 207 -12.40 4.70 -14.02
N TYR A 208 -12.79 4.04 -15.11
CA TYR A 208 -12.12 2.84 -15.61
C TYR A 208 -11.31 3.06 -16.90
N ARG A 209 -11.16 4.32 -17.33
CA ARG A 209 -10.39 4.72 -18.50
C ARG A 209 -9.08 5.36 -18.07
N GLU A 210 -9.15 6.61 -17.61
CA GLU A 210 -7.99 7.41 -17.19
C GLU A 210 -7.25 6.75 -16.02
N SER A 211 -7.96 6.10 -15.09
CA SER A 211 -7.30 5.37 -13.98
C SER A 211 -6.35 4.27 -14.44
N SER A 212 -6.44 3.79 -15.70
CA SER A 212 -5.53 2.79 -16.27
C SER A 212 -4.25 3.38 -16.90
N TYR A 213 -4.14 4.71 -16.99
CA TYR A 213 -3.17 5.34 -17.89
C TYR A 213 -1.71 5.21 -17.41
N PRO A 214 -0.78 4.87 -18.32
CA PRO A 214 0.64 4.78 -18.01
C PRO A 214 1.30 6.17 -18.13
N VAL A 215 0.93 7.07 -17.23
CA VAL A 215 1.36 8.47 -17.28
C VAL A 215 1.60 9.06 -15.90
N ALA A 216 2.63 9.91 -15.80
CA ALA A 216 2.93 10.75 -14.67
C ALA A 216 2.94 12.22 -15.12
N ILE A 217 2.17 13.06 -14.43
CA ILE A 217 2.10 14.50 -14.67
C ILE A 217 2.85 15.20 -13.55
N TYR A 218 3.65 16.21 -13.88
CA TYR A 218 4.39 17.07 -12.95
C TYR A 218 4.03 18.52 -13.22
N LYS A 219 3.08 19.05 -12.45
CA LYS A 219 2.64 20.44 -12.53
C LYS A 219 3.49 21.33 -11.65
N TRP A 220 4.41 22.07 -12.25
CA TRP A 220 5.20 23.07 -11.54
C TRP A 220 4.42 24.36 -11.36
N ILE A 221 4.45 24.91 -10.16
CA ILE A 221 3.81 26.17 -9.80
C ILE A 221 4.92 27.16 -9.47
N ILE A 222 4.98 28.27 -10.20
CA ILE A 222 6.04 29.26 -10.08
C ILE A 222 5.42 30.62 -9.75
N HIS A 223 5.93 31.30 -8.74
CA HIS A 223 5.50 32.64 -8.37
C HIS A 223 6.71 33.55 -8.18
N ASN A 224 6.71 34.71 -8.84
CA ASN A 224 7.71 35.75 -8.66
C ASN A 224 7.25 36.77 -7.61
N PRO A 225 7.65 36.67 -6.33
CA PRO A 225 7.30 37.64 -5.31
C PRO A 225 8.15 38.93 -5.38
N SER A 226 9.13 38.99 -6.29
CA SER A 226 10.07 40.09 -6.37
C SER A 226 9.50 41.29 -7.14
N ARG A 227 10.16 42.45 -7.04
CA ARG A 227 9.78 43.68 -7.73
C ARG A 227 10.34 43.80 -9.14
N THR A 228 11.10 42.82 -9.60
CA THR A 228 11.71 42.81 -10.93
C THR A 228 11.34 41.55 -11.68
N GLU A 229 11.54 41.54 -12.99
CA GLU A 229 11.43 40.32 -13.78
C GLU A 229 12.42 39.26 -13.30
N VAL A 230 11.98 38.00 -13.34
CA VAL A 230 12.83 36.83 -13.09
C VAL A 230 12.63 35.84 -14.24
N GLU A 231 13.72 35.41 -14.85
CA GLU A 231 13.72 34.33 -15.83
C GLU A 231 13.88 33.00 -15.09
N VAL A 232 13.00 32.05 -15.38
CA VAL A 232 12.97 30.72 -14.78
C VAL A 232 12.97 29.69 -15.89
N SER A 233 13.89 28.73 -15.83
CA SER A 233 13.85 27.56 -16.69
C SER A 233 13.78 26.29 -15.86
N LEU A 234 12.82 25.45 -16.19
CA LEU A 234 12.66 24.10 -15.65
C LEU A 234 13.03 23.10 -16.73
N MET A 235 13.85 22.12 -16.40
CA MET A 235 14.22 21.06 -17.33
C MET A 235 13.98 19.70 -16.71
N LEU A 236 13.36 18.81 -17.46
CA LEU A 236 13.25 17.39 -17.12
C LEU A 236 14.16 16.60 -18.06
N THR A 237 15.04 15.79 -17.48
CA THR A 237 15.85 14.80 -18.19
C THR A 237 15.32 13.40 -17.92
N TRP A 238 15.44 12.51 -18.90
CA TRP A 238 14.95 11.13 -18.78
C TRP A 238 15.74 10.15 -19.66
N GLU A 239 16.12 9.00 -19.12
CA GLU A 239 16.83 7.94 -19.82
C GLU A 239 15.88 7.07 -20.66
N ASN A 240 16.33 6.67 -21.86
CA ASN A 240 15.57 5.78 -22.73
C ASN A 240 15.57 4.34 -22.17
N MET A 241 14.49 3.97 -21.49
CA MET A 241 14.32 2.65 -20.89
C MET A 241 13.70 1.61 -21.84
N VAL A 242 13.50 1.95 -23.11
CA VAL A 242 12.79 1.08 -24.07
C VAL A 242 13.56 -0.23 -24.29
N GLY A 243 12.90 -1.34 -24.00
CA GLY A 243 13.44 -2.69 -24.10
C GLY A 243 14.42 -3.09 -23.00
N TRP A 244 14.50 -2.36 -21.88
CA TRP A 244 15.24 -2.81 -20.69
C TRP A 244 14.61 -4.06 -20.06
N GLN A 245 15.39 -4.80 -19.28
CA GLN A 245 14.92 -6.01 -18.60
C GLN A 245 15.17 -5.91 -17.10
N ALA A 246 14.21 -6.35 -16.29
CA ALA A 246 14.44 -6.56 -14.87
C ALA A 246 15.24 -7.86 -14.70
N VAL A 247 16.37 -7.79 -13.99
CA VAL A 247 17.24 -8.94 -13.70
C VAL A 247 17.58 -8.98 -12.22
N TRP A 248 17.63 -10.18 -11.65
CA TRP A 248 18.08 -10.35 -10.27
C TRP A 248 19.61 -10.18 -10.24
N PRO A 249 20.17 -9.26 -9.42
CA PRO A 249 21.61 -9.02 -9.39
C PRO A 249 22.41 -10.12 -8.69
N GLY A 250 21.74 -11.10 -8.06
CA GLY A 250 22.39 -12.17 -7.29
C GLY A 250 22.81 -11.74 -5.88
N GLY A 251 23.32 -12.70 -5.11
CA GLY A 251 24.06 -12.45 -3.87
C GLY A 251 23.24 -11.86 -2.71
N SER A 252 23.43 -10.56 -2.44
CA SER A 252 23.10 -9.87 -1.17
C SER A 252 21.68 -9.32 -1.05
N VAL A 253 20.85 -9.50 -2.08
CA VAL A 253 19.45 -9.08 -2.10
C VAL A 253 18.56 -10.27 -2.44
N PRO A 254 17.31 -10.31 -1.95
CA PRO A 254 16.42 -11.43 -2.22
C PRO A 254 16.07 -11.58 -3.70
N GLN A 255 15.61 -12.76 -4.11
CA GLN A 255 15.20 -13.08 -5.49
C GLN A 255 13.92 -12.36 -5.96
N THR A 256 13.45 -11.42 -5.16
CA THR A 256 12.30 -10.53 -5.38
C THR A 256 12.74 -9.07 -5.59
N GLN A 257 14.02 -8.76 -5.38
CA GLN A 257 14.62 -7.45 -5.64
C GLN A 257 15.44 -7.47 -6.93
N PHE A 258 15.05 -6.66 -7.89
CA PHE A 258 15.65 -6.62 -9.22
C PHE A 258 16.42 -5.33 -9.45
N ILE A 259 17.27 -5.32 -10.47
CA ILE A 259 17.88 -4.13 -11.08
C ILE A 259 17.56 -4.11 -12.58
N TRP A 260 17.84 -2.99 -13.27
CA TRP A 260 17.69 -2.94 -14.72
C TRP A 260 18.95 -3.47 -15.44
N ASP A 261 18.78 -4.40 -16.37
CA ASP A 261 19.72 -4.62 -17.48
C ASP A 261 19.47 -3.53 -18.53
N LYS A 262 20.37 -2.54 -18.55
CA LYS A 262 20.29 -1.30 -19.34
C LYS A 262 20.89 -1.45 -20.75
N LYS A 263 21.00 -2.67 -21.29
CA LYS A 263 21.44 -2.90 -22.67
C LYS A 263 20.48 -2.25 -23.67
N SER A 264 20.93 -1.18 -24.28
CA SER A 264 20.08 -0.26 -25.06
C SER A 264 20.62 0.03 -26.46
N GLN A 265 21.45 -0.85 -27.03
CA GLN A 265 21.98 -0.67 -28.40
C GLN A 265 20.85 -0.39 -29.41
N GLY A 266 21.04 0.63 -30.24
CA GLY A 266 20.04 1.11 -31.20
C GLY A 266 18.93 1.99 -30.62
N SER A 267 19.06 2.46 -29.38
CA SER A 267 18.14 3.45 -28.80
C SER A 267 18.31 4.81 -29.46
N TYR A 268 17.21 5.52 -29.66
CA TYR A 268 17.17 6.87 -30.21
C TYR A 268 15.89 7.57 -29.76
N SER A 269 15.89 8.89 -29.78
CA SER A 269 14.68 9.66 -29.55
C SER A 269 14.40 10.68 -30.65
N GLU A 270 13.15 11.11 -30.74
CA GLU A 270 12.68 12.05 -31.76
C GLU A 270 11.83 13.13 -31.12
N PHE A 271 12.04 14.38 -31.52
CA PHE A 271 11.20 15.51 -31.09
C PHE A 271 9.95 15.60 -31.96
N VAL A 272 8.81 15.86 -31.32
CA VAL A 272 7.50 15.99 -31.96
C VAL A 272 6.79 17.20 -31.37
N SER A 273 6.08 17.95 -32.22
CA SER A 273 5.34 19.15 -31.83
C SER A 273 3.93 19.09 -32.40
N GLU A 274 2.93 19.37 -31.57
CA GLU A 274 1.52 19.52 -31.94
C GLU A 274 0.96 20.80 -31.30
N GLY A 275 0.94 21.89 -32.06
CA GLY A 275 0.59 23.21 -31.52
C GLY A 275 1.51 23.61 -30.36
N GLN A 276 0.91 23.84 -29.19
CA GLN A 276 1.61 24.19 -27.94
C GLN A 276 2.21 22.97 -27.21
N LYS A 277 1.83 21.74 -27.58
CA LYS A 277 2.35 20.52 -26.96
C LYS A 277 3.65 20.13 -27.65
N LYS A 278 4.74 20.03 -26.88
CA LYS A 278 6.06 19.61 -27.36
C LYS A 278 6.47 18.35 -26.63
N GLY A 279 7.02 17.37 -27.33
CA GLY A 279 7.45 16.12 -26.71
C GLY A 279 8.60 15.44 -27.42
N ILE A 280 9.18 14.48 -26.73
CA ILE A 280 10.25 13.60 -27.18
C ILE A 280 9.74 12.17 -27.00
N ILE A 281 9.79 11.38 -28.06
CA ILE A 281 9.46 9.96 -28.03
C ILE A 281 10.73 9.13 -28.03
N PHE A 282 10.82 8.21 -27.08
CA PHE A 282 11.91 7.27 -26.91
C PHE A 282 11.61 5.99 -27.69
N ARG A 283 12.58 5.53 -28.50
CA ARG A 283 12.47 4.33 -29.32
C ARG A 283 13.74 3.49 -29.27
N ARG A 284 13.63 2.25 -29.78
CA ARG A 284 14.77 1.37 -30.03
C ARG A 284 14.62 0.65 -31.36
N LYS A 285 15.67 0.67 -32.18
CA LYS A 285 15.68 -0.01 -33.49
C LYS A 285 15.62 -1.53 -33.31
N GLY A 286 14.88 -2.19 -34.21
CA GLY A 286 14.79 -3.66 -34.25
C GLY A 286 14.02 -4.29 -33.10
N LEU A 287 13.28 -3.49 -32.32
CA LEU A 287 12.43 -4.00 -31.25
C LEU A 287 11.12 -4.52 -31.85
N ASP A 288 10.84 -5.81 -31.61
CA ASP A 288 9.59 -6.45 -31.98
C ASP A 288 8.74 -6.67 -30.73
N LEU A 289 7.48 -6.24 -30.73
CA LEU A 289 6.57 -6.39 -29.60
C LEU A 289 6.22 -7.86 -29.32
N LYS A 290 6.22 -8.70 -30.35
CA LYS A 290 5.83 -10.12 -30.23
C LYS A 290 6.92 -10.91 -29.51
N THR A 291 8.19 -10.62 -29.83
CA THR A 291 9.35 -11.38 -29.35
C THR A 291 10.20 -10.64 -28.31
N GLY A 292 10.05 -9.32 -28.20
CA GLY A 292 10.72 -8.46 -27.22
C GLY A 292 10.16 -8.65 -25.81
N ASN A 293 10.81 -8.04 -24.81
CA ASN A 293 10.41 -8.18 -23.41
C ASN A 293 9.20 -7.29 -23.04
N ALA A 294 8.79 -7.25 -21.77
CA ALA A 294 7.65 -6.43 -21.34
C ALA A 294 7.81 -4.91 -21.48
N LEU A 295 9.05 -4.40 -21.63
CA LEU A 295 9.32 -2.98 -21.91
C LEU A 295 9.52 -2.75 -23.42
N ALA A 296 9.07 -3.68 -24.27
CA ALA A 296 8.96 -3.46 -25.70
C ALA A 296 7.81 -2.49 -26.00
N GLY A 297 8.11 -1.36 -26.65
CA GLY A 297 7.16 -0.29 -26.94
C GLY A 297 7.84 1.07 -27.09
N THR A 298 7.25 2.11 -26.53
CA THR A 298 7.81 3.48 -26.52
C THR A 298 7.61 4.17 -25.18
N MET A 299 8.40 5.21 -24.91
CA MET A 299 8.15 6.15 -23.81
C MET A 299 8.04 7.57 -24.37
N GLY A 300 7.48 8.49 -23.60
CA GLY A 300 7.32 9.89 -23.97
C GLY A 300 7.71 10.82 -22.83
N LEU A 301 8.36 11.93 -23.18
CA LEU A 301 8.56 13.11 -22.34
C LEU A 301 7.87 14.28 -23.04
N ALA A 302 6.99 15.02 -22.36
CA ALA A 302 6.30 16.15 -22.97
C ALA A 302 6.13 17.33 -22.00
N ALA A 303 5.94 18.52 -22.56
CA ALA A 303 5.60 19.73 -21.81
C ALA A 303 4.73 20.66 -22.67
N LEU A 304 4.06 21.60 -22.00
CA LEU A 304 3.21 22.59 -22.65
C LEU A 304 3.95 23.93 -22.80
N GLU A 305 3.98 24.47 -24.02
CA GLU A 305 4.48 25.81 -24.33
C GLU A 305 3.43 26.85 -23.94
N ILE A 306 3.42 27.20 -22.65
CA ILE A 306 2.52 28.21 -22.08
C ILE A 306 2.82 29.62 -22.65
N PRO A 307 1.89 30.59 -22.56
CA PRO A 307 2.12 31.94 -23.07
C PRO A 307 3.38 32.59 -22.50
N GLY A 308 4.30 33.00 -23.39
CA GLY A 308 5.57 33.63 -23.03
C GLY A 308 6.67 32.66 -22.56
N ALA A 309 6.42 31.35 -22.64
CA ALA A 309 7.45 30.34 -22.47
C ALA A 309 8.05 29.92 -23.81
N GLU A 310 9.28 29.41 -23.75
CA GLU A 310 10.02 28.82 -24.85
C GLU A 310 10.43 27.40 -24.45
N ILE A 311 10.20 26.43 -25.34
CA ILE A 311 10.64 25.05 -25.14
C ILE A 311 11.89 24.76 -25.97
N THR A 312 12.95 24.31 -25.30
CA THR A 312 14.19 23.84 -25.93
C THR A 312 14.49 22.40 -25.50
N TYR A 313 15.27 21.66 -26.28
CA TYR A 313 15.44 20.22 -26.05
C TYR A 313 16.80 19.65 -26.46
N LEU A 314 17.08 18.44 -25.98
CA LEU A 314 18.05 17.50 -26.52
C LEU A 314 17.36 16.15 -26.71
N THR A 315 17.33 15.62 -27.94
CA THR A 315 16.73 14.30 -28.17
C THR A 315 17.63 13.18 -27.68
N ASP A 316 18.95 13.30 -27.81
CA ASP A 316 19.89 12.25 -27.41
C ASP A 316 21.12 12.88 -26.75
N PHE A 317 21.46 12.43 -25.55
CA PHE A 317 22.72 12.69 -24.85
C PHE A 317 23.21 11.41 -24.14
N ASP A 318 24.49 11.33 -23.77
CA ASP A 318 25.08 10.17 -23.09
C ASP A 318 24.86 10.23 -21.55
N PRO A 319 23.97 9.40 -20.97
CA PRO A 319 23.72 9.39 -19.52
C PRO A 319 24.87 8.78 -18.72
N THR A 320 25.88 8.20 -19.39
CA THR A 320 27.07 7.60 -18.75
C THR A 320 28.28 8.55 -18.75
N GLY A 321 28.18 9.68 -19.44
CA GLY A 321 29.20 10.73 -19.47
C GLY A 321 29.18 11.65 -18.25
N ASP A 322 29.88 12.78 -18.36
CA ASP A 322 29.94 13.80 -17.32
C ASP A 322 28.75 14.76 -17.31
N GLY A 323 27.91 14.74 -18.37
CA GLY A 323 26.70 15.54 -18.52
C GLY A 323 26.89 16.97 -19.03
N GLN A 324 28.10 17.35 -19.49
CA GLN A 324 28.40 18.73 -19.91
C GLN A 324 27.59 19.21 -21.12
N GLU A 325 27.26 18.31 -22.05
CA GLU A 325 26.38 18.62 -23.18
C GLU A 325 24.98 19.09 -22.79
N VAL A 326 24.51 18.72 -21.59
CA VAL A 326 23.24 19.19 -21.00
C VAL A 326 23.50 20.42 -20.13
N MET A 327 24.41 20.30 -19.15
CA MET A 327 24.56 21.33 -18.12
C MET A 327 25.32 22.57 -18.59
N GLY A 328 26.23 22.44 -19.56
CA GLY A 328 26.94 23.56 -20.17
C GLY A 328 25.99 24.62 -20.75
N PRO A 329 25.13 24.29 -21.74
CA PRO A 329 24.17 25.25 -22.28
C PRO A 329 23.12 25.68 -21.24
N PHE A 330 22.57 24.73 -20.45
CA PHE A 330 21.51 25.03 -19.49
C PHE A 330 21.98 25.99 -18.38
N SER A 331 23.17 25.80 -17.83
CA SER A 331 23.73 26.69 -16.80
C SER A 331 24.10 28.08 -17.35
N GLY A 332 24.37 28.19 -18.65
CA GLY A 332 24.70 29.45 -19.31
C GLY A 332 23.49 30.36 -19.50
N SER A 333 22.40 29.80 -20.02
CA SER A 333 21.24 30.57 -20.53
C SER A 333 19.86 30.04 -20.14
N GLY A 334 19.77 28.94 -19.39
CA GLY A 334 18.51 28.24 -19.10
C GLY A 334 17.93 27.47 -20.30
N ARG A 335 18.64 27.42 -21.43
CA ARG A 335 18.17 26.82 -22.69
C ARG A 335 19.08 25.70 -23.17
N LEU A 336 18.50 24.81 -23.96
CA LEU A 336 19.20 23.77 -24.70
C LEU A 336 19.35 24.16 -26.18
N PRO A 337 20.27 23.53 -26.93
CA PRO A 337 20.52 23.88 -28.34
C PRO A 337 19.42 23.41 -29.32
N SER A 338 18.41 22.66 -28.86
CA SER A 338 17.28 22.15 -29.67
C SER A 338 17.73 21.27 -30.83
N GLY A 339 18.25 20.08 -30.48
CA GLY A 339 18.74 19.11 -31.45
C GLY A 339 19.24 17.83 -30.79
N LYS A 340 20.29 17.23 -31.35
CA LYS A 340 21.04 16.12 -30.74
C LYS A 340 22.27 16.66 -30.02
N ALA A 341 22.71 16.01 -28.95
CA ALA A 341 24.01 16.30 -28.37
C ALA A 341 25.12 15.96 -29.38
N ALA A 342 26.24 16.68 -29.29
CA ALA A 342 27.41 16.43 -30.13
C ALA A 342 28.11 15.11 -29.75
N THR A 343 28.00 14.69 -28.48
CA THR A 343 28.59 13.45 -27.97
C THR A 343 27.70 12.26 -28.32
N VAL A 344 28.30 11.26 -28.96
CA VAL A 344 27.64 9.96 -29.20
C VAL A 344 27.86 9.06 -27.99
N SER A 345 26.79 8.41 -27.54
CA SER A 345 26.86 7.43 -26.46
C SER A 345 27.82 6.28 -26.77
N ARG A 346 28.75 6.03 -25.85
CA ARG A 346 29.71 4.92 -25.97
C ARG A 346 29.10 3.56 -25.63
N THR A 347 28.08 3.55 -24.79
CA THR A 347 27.43 2.33 -24.28
C THR A 347 26.18 1.96 -25.07
N GLY A 348 25.72 2.86 -25.96
CA GLY A 348 24.42 2.77 -26.63
C GLY A 348 23.26 3.24 -25.75
N ARG A 349 23.49 3.66 -24.50
CA ARG A 349 22.50 4.28 -23.62
C ARG A 349 22.28 5.73 -24.01
N THR A 350 21.04 6.15 -24.15
CA THR A 350 20.70 7.53 -24.50
C THR A 350 19.69 8.07 -23.50
N ALA A 351 19.77 9.36 -23.25
CA ALA A 351 18.77 10.11 -22.49
C ALA A 351 18.35 11.36 -23.28
N SER A 352 17.24 11.96 -22.90
CA SER A 352 16.69 13.16 -23.52
C SER A 352 16.44 14.24 -22.48
N ALA A 353 16.40 15.50 -22.90
CA ALA A 353 16.15 16.65 -22.04
C ALA A 353 15.12 17.58 -22.69
N LEU A 354 14.15 18.05 -21.90
CA LEU A 354 13.14 19.02 -22.32
C LEU A 354 13.11 20.18 -21.32
N ALA A 355 13.39 21.39 -21.77
CA ALA A 355 13.49 22.59 -20.94
C ALA A 355 12.44 23.64 -21.33
N VAL A 356 11.67 24.11 -20.36
CA VAL A 356 10.68 25.19 -20.50
C VAL A 356 11.24 26.43 -19.81
N SER A 357 11.44 27.51 -20.57
CA SER A 357 11.95 28.80 -20.07
C SER A 357 10.86 29.86 -20.11
N VAL A 358 10.61 30.56 -19.01
CA VAL A 358 9.60 31.62 -18.92
C VAL A 358 10.15 32.84 -18.19
N LYS A 359 9.76 34.04 -18.65
CA LYS A 359 10.04 35.30 -17.96
C LYS A 359 8.82 35.74 -17.16
N LEU A 360 9.00 35.90 -15.86
CA LEU A 360 7.93 36.24 -14.93
C LEU A 360 7.99 37.69 -14.51
N LYS A 361 6.91 38.43 -14.77
CA LYS A 361 6.71 39.79 -14.24
C LYS A 361 6.59 39.78 -12.70
N PRO A 362 6.82 40.92 -12.03
CA PRO A 362 6.56 41.07 -10.60
C PRO A 362 5.14 40.60 -10.23
N GLY A 363 5.04 39.71 -9.24
CA GLY A 363 3.77 39.13 -8.76
C GLY A 363 3.15 38.07 -9.66
N GLN A 364 3.73 37.76 -10.83
CA GLN A 364 3.17 36.77 -11.75
C GLN A 364 3.29 35.35 -11.17
N LYS A 365 2.20 34.60 -11.27
CA LYS A 365 2.13 33.16 -10.99
C LYS A 365 1.80 32.42 -12.29
N VAL A 366 2.51 31.33 -12.57
CA VAL A 366 2.26 30.45 -13.72
C VAL A 366 2.32 28.99 -13.30
N GLU A 367 1.69 28.13 -14.10
CA GLU A 367 1.79 26.68 -14.00
C GLU A 367 2.45 26.11 -15.26
N VAL A 368 3.39 25.18 -15.08
CA VAL A 368 4.15 24.54 -16.18
C VAL A 368 4.05 23.02 -16.02
N PRO A 369 3.20 22.34 -16.81
CA PRO A 369 3.08 20.89 -16.76
C PRO A 369 4.17 20.19 -17.59
N PHE A 370 4.82 19.20 -16.99
CA PHE A 370 5.61 18.17 -17.66
C PHE A 370 4.88 16.83 -17.55
N VAL A 371 5.11 15.95 -18.53
CA VAL A 371 4.51 14.62 -18.57
C VAL A 371 5.57 13.59 -18.93
N VAL A 372 5.58 12.47 -18.21
CA VAL A 372 6.28 11.25 -18.60
C VAL A 372 5.23 10.17 -18.85
N SER A 373 5.27 9.52 -20.01
CA SER A 373 4.37 8.44 -20.37
C SER A 373 5.14 7.21 -20.85
N TRP A 374 4.54 6.03 -20.72
CA TRP A 374 5.13 4.78 -21.20
C TRP A 374 4.09 3.90 -21.90
N ASP A 375 4.27 3.65 -23.18
CA ASP A 375 3.46 2.69 -23.92
C ASP A 375 4.18 1.35 -24.01
N PHE A 376 4.02 0.56 -22.96
CA PHE A 376 4.44 -0.84 -22.87
C PHE A 376 3.19 -1.74 -22.84
N PRO A 377 2.61 -2.07 -24.02
CA PRO A 377 1.22 -2.52 -24.13
C PRO A 377 0.95 -3.93 -23.61
N TYR A 378 1.98 -4.71 -23.32
CA TYR A 378 1.84 -6.10 -22.91
C TYR A 378 2.54 -6.39 -21.57
N TYR A 379 1.86 -7.11 -20.68
CA TYR A 379 2.55 -7.91 -19.68
C TYR A 379 3.23 -9.10 -20.36
N GLU A 380 4.40 -9.46 -19.83
CA GLU A 380 5.10 -10.70 -20.14
C GLU A 380 5.47 -11.36 -18.82
N PHE A 381 4.73 -12.41 -18.44
CA PHE A 381 5.00 -13.17 -17.22
C PHE A 381 5.84 -14.40 -17.54
N GLU A 382 5.50 -15.10 -18.63
CA GLU A 382 6.32 -16.11 -19.28
C GLU A 382 6.87 -15.56 -20.60
N LYS A 383 8.12 -15.91 -20.94
CA LYS A 383 8.79 -15.43 -22.16
C LYS A 383 7.95 -15.76 -23.40
N GLY A 384 7.61 -14.73 -24.18
CA GLY A 384 6.83 -14.88 -25.42
C GLY A 384 5.31 -14.97 -25.22
N VAL A 385 4.81 -15.03 -23.97
CA VAL A 385 3.37 -14.97 -23.68
C VAL A 385 2.99 -13.53 -23.35
N LYS A 386 2.03 -12.97 -24.08
CA LYS A 386 1.66 -11.55 -24.00
C LYS A 386 0.21 -11.37 -23.56
N TYR A 387 0.01 -10.50 -22.57
CA TYR A 387 -1.31 -10.11 -22.06
C TYR A 387 -1.47 -8.60 -22.21
N ARG A 388 -2.57 -8.13 -22.80
CA ARG A 388 -2.73 -6.70 -23.07
C ARG A 388 -3.04 -5.93 -21.79
N LYS A 389 -2.36 -4.80 -21.57
CA LYS A 389 -2.69 -3.89 -20.47
C LYS A 389 -3.98 -3.11 -20.79
N LYS A 390 -4.78 -2.79 -19.78
CA LYS A 390 -6.10 -2.13 -19.94
C LYS A 390 -6.08 -0.87 -20.79
N TYR A 391 -5.12 0.02 -20.60
CA TYR A 391 -5.08 1.30 -21.33
C TYR A 391 -5.05 1.12 -22.86
N THR A 392 -4.60 -0.04 -23.34
CA THR A 392 -4.54 -0.35 -24.78
C THR A 392 -5.92 -0.42 -25.44
N GLU A 393 -7.02 -0.53 -24.69
CA GLU A 393 -8.38 -0.38 -25.24
C GLU A 393 -8.63 1.03 -25.77
N PHE A 394 -7.98 2.04 -25.18
CA PHE A 394 -8.20 3.45 -25.51
C PHE A 394 -7.16 3.99 -26.50
N PHE A 395 -5.95 3.43 -26.48
CA PHE A 395 -4.84 3.90 -27.31
C PHE A 395 -4.41 2.92 -28.41
N GLY A 396 -4.74 1.62 -28.30
CA GLY A 396 -4.21 0.57 -29.16
C GLY A 396 -3.05 -0.21 -28.50
N GLY A 397 -2.63 -1.31 -29.14
CA GLY A 397 -1.59 -2.21 -28.64
C GLY A 397 -0.34 -2.31 -29.51
N ASP A 398 -0.06 -1.27 -30.32
CA ASP A 398 1.07 -1.21 -31.26
C ASP A 398 2.35 -0.63 -30.64
N GLY A 399 2.31 -0.24 -29.37
CA GLY A 399 3.47 0.26 -28.64
C GLY A 399 4.00 1.61 -29.12
N GLN A 400 3.27 2.36 -29.95
CA GLN A 400 3.71 3.66 -30.52
C GLN A 400 2.95 4.88 -29.98
N GLN A 401 2.17 4.72 -28.91
CA GLN A 401 1.18 5.69 -28.45
C GLN A 401 1.68 6.59 -27.31
N ALA A 402 2.95 6.46 -26.88
CA ALA A 402 3.44 7.16 -25.69
C ALA A 402 3.21 8.68 -25.76
N LEU A 403 3.50 9.34 -26.90
CA LEU A 403 3.23 10.78 -27.02
C LEU A 403 1.76 11.13 -27.14
N LYS A 404 0.92 10.25 -27.70
CA LYS A 404 -0.53 10.47 -27.72
C LYS A 404 -1.09 10.50 -26.30
N ILE A 405 -0.65 9.56 -25.46
CA ILE A 405 -0.97 9.51 -24.03
C ILE A 405 -0.49 10.79 -23.33
N ALA A 406 0.75 11.21 -23.61
CA ALA A 406 1.32 12.41 -23.00
C ALA A 406 0.57 13.69 -23.41
N PHE A 407 0.22 13.83 -24.69
CA PHE A 407 -0.48 14.99 -25.23
C PHE A 407 -1.92 15.07 -24.75
N GLU A 408 -2.65 13.95 -24.68
CA GLU A 408 -3.98 13.93 -24.03
C GLU A 408 -3.89 14.35 -22.56
N SER A 409 -2.82 13.94 -21.87
CA SER A 409 -2.59 14.34 -20.48
C SER A 409 -2.32 15.83 -20.33
N LEU A 410 -1.56 16.44 -21.25
CA LEU A 410 -1.36 17.89 -21.26
C LEU A 410 -2.66 18.66 -21.54
N ASP A 411 -3.58 18.08 -22.32
CA ASP A 411 -4.89 18.69 -22.61
C ASP A 411 -5.85 18.61 -21.40
N ARG A 412 -5.72 17.57 -20.55
CA ARG A 412 -6.74 17.23 -19.53
C ARG A 412 -6.25 17.19 -18.07
N TYR A 413 -4.96 17.42 -17.79
CA TYR A 413 -4.43 17.28 -16.43
C TYR A 413 -5.20 18.10 -15.38
N ALA A 414 -5.65 19.31 -15.71
CA ALA A 414 -6.39 20.17 -14.80
C ALA A 414 -7.77 19.58 -14.45
N GLU A 415 -8.45 18.98 -15.43
CA GLU A 415 -9.71 18.26 -15.22
C GLU A 415 -9.50 17.06 -14.29
N TRP A 416 -8.43 16.30 -14.51
CA TRP A 416 -8.11 15.11 -13.71
C TRP A 416 -7.70 15.48 -12.28
N GLU A 417 -6.90 16.52 -12.09
CA GLU A 417 -6.55 17.03 -10.77
C GLU A 417 -7.80 17.49 -10.01
N GLN A 418 -8.71 18.20 -10.68
CA GLN A 418 -9.98 18.62 -10.09
C GLN A 418 -10.86 17.42 -9.73
N ALA A 419 -10.90 16.38 -10.56
CA ALA A 419 -11.63 15.15 -10.26
C ALA A 419 -11.07 14.46 -9.01
N ILE A 420 -9.73 14.41 -8.89
CA ILE A 420 -9.04 13.89 -7.69
C ILE A 420 -9.44 14.70 -6.44
N ASP A 421 -9.33 16.03 -6.52
CA ASP A 421 -9.70 16.92 -5.41
C ASP A 421 -11.17 16.75 -5.01
N SER A 422 -12.04 16.60 -6.00
CA SER A 422 -13.48 16.50 -5.77
C SER A 422 -13.85 15.24 -4.99
N TRP A 423 -13.29 14.07 -5.32
CA TRP A 423 -13.60 12.86 -4.57
C TRP A 423 -12.94 12.87 -3.18
N GLN A 424 -11.69 13.34 -3.07
CA GLN A 424 -11.02 13.44 -1.77
C GLN A 424 -11.74 14.41 -0.82
N SER A 425 -12.28 15.52 -1.34
CA SER A 425 -12.97 16.55 -0.55
C SER A 425 -14.12 15.98 0.31
N ARG A 426 -14.79 14.93 -0.17
CA ARG A 426 -15.90 14.27 0.54
C ARG A 426 -15.48 13.68 1.89
N ILE A 427 -14.26 13.12 1.94
CA ILE A 427 -13.66 12.54 3.15
C ILE A 427 -12.93 13.63 3.95
N LEU A 428 -12.19 14.50 3.26
CA LEU A 428 -11.46 15.60 3.90
C LEU A 428 -12.40 16.53 4.69
N GLY A 429 -13.61 16.75 4.18
CA GLY A 429 -14.66 17.56 4.83
C GLY A 429 -15.28 16.93 6.08
N GLN A 430 -15.04 15.65 6.37
CA GLN A 430 -15.58 14.98 7.56
C GLN A 430 -14.85 15.47 8.82
N LYS A 431 -15.49 16.35 9.61
CA LYS A 431 -14.86 16.98 10.80
C LYS A 431 -14.60 15.99 11.95
N ASN A 432 -15.40 14.94 12.05
CA ASN A 432 -15.27 13.92 13.10
C ASN A 432 -14.20 12.86 12.80
N LEU A 433 -13.62 12.88 11.59
CA LEU A 433 -12.51 11.99 11.24
C LEU A 433 -11.16 12.65 11.61
N PRO A 434 -10.30 11.95 12.38
CA PRO A 434 -8.98 12.46 12.72
C PRO A 434 -8.13 12.74 11.46
N PRO A 435 -7.38 13.86 11.41
CA PRO A 435 -6.50 14.17 10.27
C PRO A 435 -5.50 13.06 9.95
N TRP A 436 -4.89 12.45 10.97
CA TRP A 436 -3.96 11.33 10.78
C TRP A 436 -4.63 10.12 10.12
N PHE A 437 -5.91 9.86 10.41
CA PHE A 437 -6.64 8.75 9.78
C PHE A 437 -6.95 9.05 8.32
N LYS A 438 -7.32 10.30 7.98
CA LYS A 438 -7.46 10.73 6.59
C LYS A 438 -6.16 10.51 5.82
N GLN A 439 -5.01 10.83 6.41
CA GLN A 439 -3.70 10.57 5.82
C GLN A 439 -3.52 9.09 5.47
N LEU A 440 -3.80 8.18 6.43
CA LEU A 440 -3.71 6.73 6.21
C LEU A 440 -4.61 6.27 5.07
N LEU A 441 -5.89 6.64 5.14
CA LEU A 441 -6.94 6.14 4.26
C LEU A 441 -6.60 6.37 2.78
N PHE A 442 -6.08 7.56 2.45
CA PHE A 442 -5.64 7.87 1.10
C PHE A 442 -4.30 7.23 0.78
N ASN A 443 -3.29 7.37 1.64
CA ASN A 443 -1.93 6.97 1.29
C ASN A 443 -1.72 5.45 1.26
N GLU A 444 -2.52 4.63 1.93
CA GLU A 444 -2.47 3.16 1.81
C GLU A 444 -2.92 2.65 0.43
N LEU A 445 -3.61 3.48 -0.38
CA LEU A 445 -4.00 3.11 -1.75
C LEU A 445 -2.81 2.99 -2.72
N TYR A 446 -1.63 3.48 -2.35
CA TYR A 446 -0.45 3.55 -3.21
C TYR A 446 -0.09 2.22 -3.87
N VAL A 447 -0.30 1.11 -3.16
CA VAL A 447 0.07 -0.24 -3.59
C VAL A 447 -0.65 -0.65 -4.88
N LEU A 448 -1.86 -0.13 -5.14
CA LEU A 448 -2.65 -0.45 -6.33
C LEU A 448 -1.97 0.01 -7.64
N SER A 449 -1.27 1.15 -7.61
CA SER A 449 -0.53 1.67 -8.77
C SER A 449 0.76 0.89 -9.05
N GLU A 450 1.40 0.37 -8.00
CA GLU A 450 2.69 -0.29 -8.12
C GLU A 450 2.55 -1.77 -8.45
N THR A 451 1.66 -2.47 -7.75
CA THR A 451 1.59 -3.93 -7.82
C THR A 451 0.40 -4.44 -8.63
N GLY A 452 -0.46 -3.54 -9.13
CA GLY A 452 -1.63 -3.89 -9.92
C GLY A 452 -1.33 -4.39 -11.33
N ILE A 453 -2.16 -5.32 -11.80
CA ILE A 453 -2.29 -5.74 -13.19
C ILE A 453 -3.75 -5.62 -13.61
N TRP A 454 -4.00 -5.19 -14.84
CA TRP A 454 -5.32 -5.05 -15.44
C TRP A 454 -5.28 -5.51 -16.89
N GLU A 455 -5.82 -6.70 -17.15
CA GLU A 455 -5.76 -7.32 -18.47
C GLU A 455 -6.98 -6.91 -19.31
N ALA A 456 -6.74 -6.38 -20.51
CA ALA A 456 -7.78 -5.77 -21.35
C ALA A 456 -8.82 -6.77 -21.88
N THR A 457 -8.42 -8.00 -22.18
CA THR A 457 -9.30 -8.97 -22.85
C THR A 457 -10.35 -9.55 -21.90
N THR A 458 -9.91 -9.89 -20.70
CA THR A 458 -10.71 -10.45 -19.60
C THR A 458 -11.31 -9.36 -18.72
N ASP A 459 -10.75 -8.15 -18.79
CA ASP A 459 -11.07 -7.01 -17.94
C ASP A 459 -10.91 -7.31 -16.43
N LEU A 460 -10.04 -8.27 -16.10
CA LEU A 460 -9.70 -8.64 -14.74
C LEU A 460 -8.59 -7.75 -14.21
N PHE A 461 -8.77 -7.26 -12.98
CA PHE A 461 -7.78 -6.48 -12.25
C PHE A 461 -7.40 -7.21 -10.97
N THR A 462 -6.12 -7.32 -10.66
CA THR A 462 -5.68 -7.79 -9.34
C THR A 462 -4.33 -7.17 -9.00
N TYR A 463 -3.85 -7.33 -7.78
CA TYR A 463 -2.61 -6.74 -7.31
C TYR A 463 -1.87 -7.74 -6.42
N LEU A 464 -0.55 -7.54 -6.28
CA LEU A 464 0.26 -8.47 -5.49
C LEU A 464 -0.12 -8.40 -4.02
N GLU A 465 -0.05 -9.54 -3.36
CA GLU A 465 -0.01 -9.65 -1.92
C GLU A 465 1.13 -8.81 -1.34
N SER A 466 2.32 -8.86 -1.94
CA SER A 466 3.49 -8.06 -1.56
C SER A 466 4.53 -7.97 -2.66
N ALA A 467 5.46 -7.01 -2.56
CA ALA A 467 6.70 -7.03 -3.33
C ALA A 467 7.63 -8.21 -2.98
N ASP A 468 7.48 -8.78 -1.79
CA ASP A 468 8.20 -9.98 -1.33
C ASP A 468 7.47 -11.27 -1.72
N TYR A 469 6.15 -11.26 -1.55
CA TYR A 469 5.27 -12.42 -1.74
C TYR A 469 4.54 -12.23 -3.07
N LEU A 470 5.14 -12.78 -4.11
CA LEU A 470 4.72 -12.56 -5.50
C LEU A 470 3.51 -13.41 -5.90
N MET A 471 2.39 -13.23 -5.19
CA MET A 471 1.09 -13.83 -5.47
C MET A 471 0.07 -12.74 -5.78
N TYR A 472 -0.72 -12.92 -6.83
CA TYR A 472 -1.77 -11.98 -7.21
C TYR A 472 -3.10 -12.38 -6.59
N GLY A 473 -3.80 -11.41 -6.00
CA GLY A 473 -5.16 -11.62 -5.50
C GLY A 473 -5.24 -12.71 -4.45
N THR A 474 -4.29 -12.75 -3.52
CA THR A 474 -4.30 -13.72 -2.42
C THR A 474 -5.59 -13.59 -1.64
N PHE A 475 -6.44 -14.61 -1.74
CA PHE A 475 -7.86 -14.53 -1.42
C PHE A 475 -8.11 -14.36 0.07
N ASP A 476 -7.35 -15.08 0.90
CA ASP A 476 -7.44 -14.98 2.35
C ASP A 476 -7.02 -13.60 2.86
N VAL A 477 -6.09 -12.93 2.17
CA VAL A 477 -5.58 -11.58 2.49
C VAL A 477 -6.53 -10.49 2.00
N ASP A 478 -6.95 -10.57 0.73
CA ASP A 478 -7.86 -9.60 0.11
C ASP A 478 -9.26 -9.63 0.76
N SER A 479 -9.60 -10.73 1.45
CA SER A 479 -10.79 -10.80 2.31
C SER A 479 -10.79 -9.81 3.47
N TYR A 480 -9.68 -9.16 3.81
CA TYR A 480 -9.66 -8.06 4.80
C TYR A 480 -9.93 -6.70 4.14
N CYS A 481 -9.75 -6.59 2.83
CA CYS A 481 -9.65 -5.35 2.07
C CYS A 481 -11.01 -4.86 1.57
N TRP A 482 -11.19 -3.53 1.51
CA TRP A 482 -12.45 -2.89 1.10
C TRP A 482 -12.28 -1.78 0.05
N GLN A 483 -11.04 -1.33 -0.20
CA GLN A 483 -10.73 -0.20 -1.07
C GLN A 483 -11.19 -0.39 -2.52
N LEU A 484 -11.07 -1.59 -3.09
CA LEU A 484 -11.54 -1.85 -4.45
C LEU A 484 -13.05 -1.80 -4.54
N LEU A 485 -13.76 -2.40 -3.58
CA LEU A 485 -15.22 -2.34 -3.54
C LEU A 485 -15.74 -0.91 -3.37
N GLU A 486 -15.11 -0.12 -2.50
CA GLU A 486 -15.55 1.25 -2.19
C GLU A 486 -15.23 2.25 -3.33
N LEU A 487 -14.19 2.00 -4.14
CA LEU A 487 -13.70 2.97 -5.12
C LEU A 487 -13.82 2.52 -6.59
N TRP A 488 -13.69 1.22 -6.87
CA TRP A 488 -13.78 0.62 -8.21
C TRP A 488 -14.58 -0.69 -8.17
N PRO A 489 -15.86 -0.65 -7.77
CA PRO A 489 -16.66 -1.84 -7.50
C PRO A 489 -16.75 -2.80 -8.70
N GLU A 490 -16.73 -2.32 -9.94
CA GLU A 490 -16.77 -3.21 -11.11
C GLU A 490 -15.56 -4.14 -11.20
N LEU A 491 -14.39 -3.72 -10.73
CA LEU A 491 -13.18 -4.55 -10.69
C LEU A 491 -13.33 -5.66 -9.65
N GLU A 492 -13.85 -5.30 -8.47
CA GLU A 492 -14.13 -6.25 -7.39
C GLU A 492 -15.16 -7.30 -7.84
N LEU A 493 -16.23 -6.87 -8.50
CA LEU A 493 -17.30 -7.74 -8.98
C LEU A 493 -16.81 -8.75 -10.04
N LYS A 494 -15.93 -8.32 -10.95
CA LYS A 494 -15.33 -9.22 -11.95
C LYS A 494 -14.40 -10.23 -11.29
N ASN A 495 -13.63 -9.83 -10.29
CA ASN A 495 -12.76 -10.73 -9.53
C ASN A 495 -13.54 -11.81 -8.77
N ILE A 496 -14.57 -11.43 -8.01
CA ILE A 496 -15.30 -12.42 -7.21
C ILE A 496 -16.06 -13.42 -8.11
N ARG A 497 -16.56 -12.99 -9.27
CA ARG A 497 -17.08 -13.89 -10.32
C ARG A 497 -16.00 -14.83 -10.85
N PHE A 498 -14.79 -14.33 -11.09
CA PHE A 498 -13.67 -15.19 -11.48
C PHE A 498 -13.37 -16.25 -10.41
N PHE A 499 -13.29 -15.88 -9.13
CA PHE A 499 -13.15 -16.85 -8.03
C PHE A 499 -14.29 -17.89 -8.03
N ALA A 500 -15.53 -17.46 -8.26
CA ALA A 500 -16.69 -18.36 -8.37
C ALA A 500 -16.53 -19.41 -9.49
N GLN A 501 -15.81 -19.08 -10.57
CA GLN A 501 -15.51 -20.00 -11.66
C GLN A 501 -14.35 -20.94 -11.32
N THR A 502 -13.30 -20.42 -10.67
CA THR A 502 -12.10 -21.20 -10.31
C THR A 502 -12.38 -22.35 -9.34
N ILE A 503 -13.46 -22.27 -8.56
CA ILE A 503 -13.83 -23.31 -7.61
C ILE A 503 -14.04 -24.68 -8.30
N LYS A 504 -14.51 -24.71 -9.55
CA LYS A 504 -14.76 -25.95 -10.30
C LYS A 504 -13.50 -26.50 -10.99
N MET A 505 -12.41 -25.73 -11.02
CA MET A 505 -11.20 -26.08 -11.75
C MET A 505 -10.38 -27.15 -11.01
N LEU A 506 -9.75 -28.03 -11.80
CA LEU A 506 -8.72 -28.97 -11.40
C LEU A 506 -7.42 -28.59 -12.12
N ASP A 507 -6.34 -28.42 -11.36
CA ASP A 507 -4.98 -28.46 -11.89
C ASP A 507 -4.28 -29.68 -11.29
N PRO A 508 -4.13 -30.78 -12.06
CA PRO A 508 -3.59 -32.04 -11.56
C PRO A 508 -2.07 -32.04 -11.45
N ALA A 509 -1.38 -30.94 -11.81
CA ALA A 509 0.06 -30.86 -11.66
C ALA A 509 0.45 -30.99 -10.18
N TYR A 510 1.31 -31.95 -9.85
CA TYR A 510 1.81 -32.09 -8.49
C TYR A 510 2.88 -31.04 -8.20
N LYS A 511 2.83 -30.47 -6.99
CA LYS A 511 3.86 -29.57 -6.48
C LYS A 511 4.28 -29.95 -5.07
N ILE A 512 5.53 -29.64 -4.76
CA ILE A 512 6.09 -29.79 -3.42
C ILE A 512 5.76 -28.52 -2.65
N TYR A 513 5.22 -28.67 -1.45
CA TYR A 513 4.98 -27.57 -0.54
C TYR A 513 6.11 -27.48 0.49
N GLN A 514 6.68 -26.28 0.67
CA GLN A 514 7.97 -26.09 1.31
C GLN A 514 7.94 -26.25 2.84
N TYR A 515 6.83 -25.95 3.51
CA TYR A 515 6.78 -25.93 4.99
C TYR A 515 7.20 -27.25 5.64
N ASN A 516 6.77 -28.41 5.10
CA ASN A 516 7.21 -29.72 5.63
C ASN A 516 8.71 -29.99 5.42
N GLN A 517 9.35 -29.36 4.43
CA GLN A 517 10.80 -29.45 4.25
C GLN A 517 11.55 -28.57 5.25
N THR A 518 11.00 -27.40 5.56
CA THR A 518 11.60 -26.45 6.52
C THR A 518 11.34 -26.86 7.98
N PHE A 519 10.15 -27.37 8.28
CA PHE A 519 9.70 -27.74 9.63
C PHE A 519 9.14 -29.19 9.67
N PRO A 520 9.96 -30.21 9.34
CA PRO A 520 9.51 -31.60 9.22
C PRO A 520 9.01 -32.22 10.54
N HIS A 521 9.39 -31.63 11.68
CA HIS A 521 8.97 -32.06 13.01
C HIS A 521 7.67 -31.41 13.47
N GLU A 522 7.22 -30.35 12.79
CA GLU A 522 5.96 -29.66 13.11
C GLU A 522 4.76 -30.29 12.38
N VAL A 523 5.00 -31.09 11.35
CA VAL A 523 3.97 -31.76 10.54
C VAL A 523 3.71 -33.18 11.05
N PRO A 524 2.46 -33.50 11.48
CA PRO A 524 2.09 -34.85 11.89
C PRO A 524 2.32 -35.89 10.77
N PRO A 525 2.73 -37.13 11.09
CA PRO A 525 3.03 -38.16 10.08
C PRO A 525 1.92 -38.42 9.06
N ASP A 526 0.66 -38.41 9.51
CA ASP A 526 -0.53 -38.63 8.69
C ASP A 526 -0.90 -37.43 7.80
N LYS A 527 -0.28 -36.26 8.01
CA LYS A 527 -0.48 -35.04 7.21
C LYS A 527 0.64 -34.78 6.22
N LYS A 528 1.73 -35.54 6.24
CA LYS A 528 2.86 -35.37 5.30
C LYS A 528 2.45 -35.49 3.83
N GLY A 529 1.40 -36.26 3.53
CA GLY A 529 0.85 -36.38 2.18
C GLY A 529 0.31 -35.07 1.61
N TYR A 530 -0.06 -34.09 2.44
CA TYR A 530 -0.54 -32.79 1.96
C TYR A 530 0.53 -31.96 1.26
N TYR A 531 1.82 -32.26 1.52
CA TYR A 531 2.96 -31.47 1.04
C TYR A 531 3.56 -31.98 -0.27
N TRP A 532 2.94 -33.01 -0.86
CA TRP A 532 3.14 -33.43 -2.24
C TRP A 532 1.77 -33.79 -2.82
N ASN A 533 1.11 -32.79 -3.40
CA ASN A 533 -0.27 -32.91 -3.86
C ASN A 533 -0.48 -32.07 -5.13
N VAL A 534 -1.63 -32.25 -5.77
CA VAL A 534 -2.07 -31.45 -6.92
C VAL A 534 -2.11 -29.96 -6.58
N ASN A 535 -1.92 -29.13 -7.60
CA ASN A 535 -1.86 -27.68 -7.45
C ASN A 535 -3.21 -27.09 -7.06
N LYS A 536 -4.30 -27.54 -7.71
CA LYS A 536 -5.66 -27.04 -7.46
C LYS A 536 -6.70 -28.15 -7.48
N GLU A 537 -7.44 -28.31 -6.39
CA GLU A 537 -8.54 -29.27 -6.27
C GLU A 537 -9.91 -28.61 -6.54
N PRO A 538 -10.85 -29.30 -7.24
CA PRO A 538 -12.23 -28.85 -7.34
C PRO A 538 -12.92 -28.73 -5.98
N GLY A 539 -13.77 -27.72 -5.83
CA GLY A 539 -14.48 -27.40 -4.60
C GLY A 539 -13.68 -26.60 -3.58
N MET A 540 -12.37 -26.40 -3.79
CA MET A 540 -11.55 -25.50 -2.97
C MET A 540 -11.37 -24.15 -3.68
N ILE A 541 -11.51 -23.05 -2.96
CA ILE A 541 -11.14 -21.73 -3.45
C ILE A 541 -9.61 -21.67 -3.57
N PRO A 542 -9.05 -21.18 -4.69
CA PRO A 542 -7.60 -21.02 -4.79
C PRO A 542 -7.11 -19.99 -3.76
N HIS A 543 -5.92 -20.22 -3.21
CA HIS A 543 -5.20 -19.27 -2.37
C HIS A 543 -4.95 -17.97 -3.13
N ASP A 544 -4.48 -18.06 -4.37
CA ASP A 544 -4.14 -16.90 -5.20
C ASP A 544 -4.44 -17.14 -6.67
N LEU A 545 -4.48 -16.05 -7.44
CA LEU A 545 -4.73 -16.03 -8.87
C LEU A 545 -3.44 -16.18 -9.70
N GLY A 546 -2.35 -16.68 -9.11
CA GLY A 546 -1.07 -16.92 -9.76
C GLY A 546 0.00 -15.91 -9.39
N SER A 547 1.09 -15.90 -10.15
CA SER A 547 2.30 -15.13 -9.85
C SER A 547 2.89 -14.49 -11.11
N PRO A 548 3.61 -13.35 -11.01
CA PRO A 548 4.37 -12.81 -12.13
C PRO A 548 5.48 -13.76 -12.62
N ARG A 549 5.78 -14.85 -11.90
CA ARG A 549 6.71 -15.92 -12.31
C ARG A 549 6.12 -16.93 -13.29
N VAL A 550 4.79 -17.01 -13.41
CA VAL A 550 4.06 -17.98 -14.24
C VAL A 550 3.00 -17.26 -15.08
N ARG A 551 1.75 -17.73 -15.13
CA ARG A 551 0.64 -17.05 -15.84
C ARG A 551 -0.51 -16.72 -14.86
N PRO A 552 -0.62 -15.46 -14.41
CA PRO A 552 -1.78 -15.00 -13.64
C PRO A 552 -3.11 -15.32 -14.34
N TRP A 553 -4.13 -15.66 -13.56
CA TRP A 553 -5.45 -16.15 -13.97
C TRP A 553 -5.47 -17.50 -14.72
N VAL A 554 -4.32 -18.09 -15.03
CA VAL A 554 -4.22 -19.39 -15.72
C VAL A 554 -3.66 -20.45 -14.80
N VAL A 555 -2.50 -20.19 -14.21
CA VAL A 555 -1.85 -21.06 -13.20
C VAL A 555 -2.13 -20.45 -11.84
N LEU A 556 -3.22 -20.92 -11.22
CA LEU A 556 -3.66 -20.51 -9.88
C LEU A 556 -2.79 -21.17 -8.81
N ASN A 557 -2.94 -20.74 -7.56
CA ASN A 557 -2.18 -21.29 -6.42
C ASN A 557 -0.66 -21.26 -6.68
N ALA A 558 -0.10 -20.11 -7.06
CA ALA A 558 1.34 -19.97 -7.18
C ALA A 558 2.05 -20.08 -5.82
N PHE A 559 1.35 -19.81 -4.72
CA PHE A 559 1.83 -20.08 -3.37
C PHE A 559 2.21 -21.55 -3.17
N ASP A 560 3.44 -21.79 -2.74
CA ASP A 560 4.03 -23.11 -2.56
C ASP A 560 4.62 -23.32 -1.16
N TRP A 561 4.44 -22.37 -0.23
CA TRP A 561 4.86 -22.55 1.16
C TRP A 561 3.95 -23.57 1.89
N GLN A 562 2.62 -23.37 1.84
CA GLN A 562 1.61 -24.30 2.35
C GLN A 562 0.63 -24.76 1.26
N ASN A 563 -0.11 -25.83 1.53
CA ASN A 563 -1.16 -26.33 0.64
C ASN A 563 -2.52 -25.66 0.88
N GLY A 564 -2.85 -24.66 0.07
CA GLY A 564 -4.16 -23.99 0.11
C GLY A 564 -5.36 -24.92 -0.11
N ASN A 565 -5.21 -26.10 -0.73
CA ASN A 565 -6.32 -27.05 -0.93
C ASN A 565 -6.76 -27.77 0.35
N VAL A 566 -6.01 -27.60 1.45
CA VAL A 566 -6.38 -28.12 2.78
C VAL A 566 -6.69 -27.00 3.77
N TRP A 567 -6.69 -25.73 3.33
CA TRP A 567 -6.97 -24.60 4.21
C TRP A 567 -8.44 -24.52 4.59
N LYS A 568 -8.68 -24.12 5.84
CA LYS A 568 -10.00 -24.11 6.46
C LYS A 568 -10.69 -22.74 6.35
N ASP A 569 -9.98 -21.68 5.99
CA ASP A 569 -10.51 -20.31 5.96
C ASP A 569 -10.82 -19.78 4.54
N LEU A 570 -10.22 -20.32 3.48
CA LEU A 570 -10.46 -19.87 2.09
C LEU A 570 -11.93 -20.05 1.67
N ASN A 571 -12.46 -21.27 1.79
CA ASN A 571 -13.84 -21.57 1.40
C ASN A 571 -14.90 -20.75 2.16
N PRO A 572 -14.85 -20.59 3.50
CA PRO A 572 -15.84 -19.79 4.21
C PRO A 572 -15.67 -18.28 4.03
N LYS A 573 -14.49 -17.78 3.65
CA LYS A 573 -14.33 -16.37 3.22
C LYS A 573 -15.12 -16.05 1.96
N PHE A 574 -15.32 -17.03 1.07
CA PHE A 574 -15.96 -16.79 -0.23
C PHE A 574 -17.43 -16.34 -0.15
N PRO A 575 -18.35 -17.04 0.53
CA PRO A 575 -19.74 -16.61 0.64
C PRO A 575 -19.91 -15.22 1.26
N LEU A 576 -19.04 -14.88 2.22
CA LEU A 576 -19.03 -13.56 2.86
C LEU A 576 -18.65 -12.46 1.88
N ARG A 577 -17.56 -12.62 1.12
CA ARG A 577 -17.18 -11.69 0.05
C ARG A 577 -18.22 -11.63 -1.07
N ALA A 578 -18.70 -12.77 -1.53
CA ALA A 578 -19.74 -12.85 -2.56
C ALA A 578 -21.01 -12.08 -2.18
N LEU A 579 -21.51 -12.26 -0.95
CA LEU A 579 -22.65 -11.51 -0.45
C LEU A 579 -22.33 -10.02 -0.33
N ARG A 580 -21.16 -9.67 0.22
CA ARG A 580 -20.70 -8.27 0.30
C ARG A 580 -20.78 -7.57 -1.05
N ASP A 581 -20.20 -8.18 -2.06
CA ASP A 581 -20.06 -7.58 -3.38
C ASP A 581 -21.42 -7.53 -4.10
N TYR A 582 -22.25 -8.57 -3.96
CA TYR A 582 -23.62 -8.59 -4.48
C TYR A 582 -24.50 -7.49 -3.88
N LEU A 583 -24.43 -7.29 -2.56
CA LEU A 583 -25.19 -6.24 -1.88
C LEU A 583 -24.72 -4.84 -2.33
N ALA A 584 -23.41 -4.66 -2.52
CA ALA A 584 -22.83 -3.41 -3.00
C ALA A 584 -23.18 -3.10 -4.47
N ALA A 585 -23.37 -4.13 -5.31
CA ALA A 585 -23.82 -4.00 -6.69
C ALA A 585 -25.30 -3.59 -6.84
N GLY A 586 -26.01 -3.34 -5.74
CA GLY A 586 -27.40 -2.88 -5.77
C GLY A 586 -28.45 -3.99 -5.85
N LYS A 587 -28.06 -5.28 -5.79
CA LYS A 587 -28.96 -6.45 -5.73
C LYS A 587 -29.83 -6.70 -6.98
N GLU A 588 -29.42 -6.18 -8.13
CA GLU A 588 -30.21 -6.34 -9.36
C GLU A 588 -29.78 -7.57 -10.18
N ASP A 589 -28.48 -7.85 -10.24
CA ASP A 589 -27.89 -8.88 -11.11
C ASP A 589 -28.21 -10.31 -10.61
N THR A 590 -29.27 -10.89 -11.16
CA THR A 590 -29.77 -12.20 -10.73
C THR A 590 -28.85 -13.34 -11.17
N ASP A 591 -28.17 -13.21 -12.31
CA ASP A 591 -27.22 -14.22 -12.76
C ASP A 591 -25.96 -14.22 -11.89
N PHE A 592 -25.49 -13.04 -11.47
CA PHE A 592 -24.43 -12.94 -10.47
C PHE A 592 -24.83 -13.67 -9.17
N LEU A 593 -26.03 -13.38 -8.66
CA LEU A 593 -26.53 -14.00 -7.42
C LEU A 593 -26.58 -15.52 -7.52
N ARG A 594 -27.08 -16.06 -8.64
CA ARG A 594 -27.14 -17.51 -8.89
C ARG A 594 -25.75 -18.13 -8.96
N GLU A 595 -24.83 -17.50 -9.70
CA GLU A 595 -23.45 -17.95 -9.86
C GLU A 595 -22.74 -18.05 -8.51
N VAL A 596 -22.77 -16.97 -7.71
CA VAL A 596 -22.07 -16.97 -6.42
C VAL A 596 -22.77 -17.82 -5.37
N PHE A 597 -24.09 -17.97 -5.42
CA PHE A 597 -24.81 -18.91 -4.55
C PHE A 597 -24.36 -20.35 -4.81
N ALA A 598 -24.36 -20.80 -6.08
CA ALA A 598 -23.94 -22.15 -6.43
C ALA A 598 -22.47 -22.41 -6.08
N ALA A 599 -21.58 -21.44 -6.32
CA ALA A 599 -20.18 -21.52 -5.90
C ALA A 599 -20.03 -21.57 -4.37
N SER A 600 -20.82 -20.78 -3.63
CA SER A 600 -20.81 -20.78 -2.16
C SER A 600 -21.20 -22.14 -1.60
N VAL A 601 -22.27 -22.75 -2.14
CA VAL A 601 -22.71 -24.09 -1.73
C VAL A 601 -21.62 -25.13 -2.00
N LEU A 602 -21.02 -25.11 -3.20
CA LEU A 602 -19.95 -26.04 -3.55
C LEU A 602 -18.72 -25.88 -2.64
N ALA A 603 -18.36 -24.65 -2.27
CA ALA A 603 -17.26 -24.37 -1.35
C ALA A 603 -17.51 -24.97 0.03
N LEU A 604 -18.66 -24.63 0.63
CA LEU A 604 -18.97 -25.03 2.00
C LEU A 604 -19.18 -26.55 2.11
N ASP A 605 -19.92 -27.16 1.18
CA ASP A 605 -20.15 -28.60 1.15
C ASP A 605 -18.85 -29.38 0.95
N THR A 606 -17.92 -28.87 0.14
CA THR A 606 -16.62 -29.53 -0.06
C THR A 606 -15.77 -29.46 1.20
N LEU A 607 -15.75 -28.31 1.88
CA LEU A 607 -14.95 -28.15 3.09
C LEU A 607 -15.49 -29.03 4.23
N GLU A 608 -16.80 -29.04 4.45
CA GLU A 608 -17.44 -29.89 5.46
C GLU A 608 -17.20 -31.37 5.17
N ARG A 609 -17.38 -31.82 3.93
CA ARG A 609 -17.13 -33.22 3.56
C ARG A 609 -15.68 -33.65 3.79
N LYS A 610 -14.71 -32.75 3.56
CA LYS A 610 -13.28 -33.08 3.69
C LYS A 610 -12.78 -32.99 5.13
N PHE A 611 -13.29 -32.03 5.91
CA PHE A 611 -12.66 -31.62 7.17
C PHE A 611 -13.66 -31.33 8.30
N GLY A 612 -14.96 -31.42 8.04
CA GLY A 612 -16.01 -31.21 9.03
C GLY A 612 -16.04 -32.31 10.07
N ASP A 613 -16.23 -31.91 11.33
CA ASP A 613 -16.59 -32.86 12.38
C ASP A 613 -18.03 -33.36 12.14
N PRO A 614 -18.29 -34.68 12.18
CA PRO A 614 -19.57 -35.26 11.77
C PRO A 614 -20.76 -34.91 12.67
N VAL A 615 -20.53 -34.28 13.83
CA VAL A 615 -21.60 -33.88 14.76
C VAL A 615 -21.82 -32.36 14.72
N SER A 616 -20.75 -31.58 14.83
CA SER A 616 -20.80 -30.12 14.85
C SER A 616 -20.81 -29.49 13.47
N HIS A 617 -20.38 -30.23 12.43
CA HIS A 617 -20.16 -29.75 11.07
C HIS A 617 -19.15 -28.60 10.97
N ILE A 618 -18.32 -28.38 12.00
CA ILE A 618 -17.24 -27.39 11.97
C ILE A 618 -16.00 -28.01 11.32
N PRO A 619 -15.39 -27.35 10.32
CA PRO A 619 -14.08 -27.72 9.80
C PRO A 619 -13.02 -27.73 10.91
N GLN A 620 -12.35 -28.87 11.12
CA GLN A 620 -11.37 -29.06 12.19
C GLN A 620 -9.96 -28.69 11.70
N ASN A 621 -9.26 -27.82 12.43
CA ASN A 621 -7.83 -27.57 12.19
C ASN A 621 -6.99 -28.80 12.57
N GLU A 622 -5.94 -29.07 11.80
CA GLU A 622 -5.27 -30.39 11.82
C GLU A 622 -3.90 -30.40 12.49
N ALA A 623 -3.63 -29.46 13.42
CA ALA A 623 -2.33 -29.26 14.06
C ALA A 623 -1.18 -28.95 13.07
N ILE A 624 -1.54 -28.38 11.93
CA ILE A 624 -0.67 -27.77 10.92
C ILE A 624 -1.19 -26.35 10.63
N PRO A 625 -0.41 -25.46 10.01
CA PRO A 625 -0.92 -24.17 9.57
C PRO A 625 -1.78 -24.36 8.31
N ASP A 626 -3.09 -24.46 8.50
CA ASP A 626 -4.08 -24.69 7.45
C ASP A 626 -5.07 -23.52 7.33
N GLN A 627 -4.55 -22.29 7.46
CA GLN A 627 -5.26 -21.02 7.31
C GLN A 627 -4.24 -19.86 7.15
N THR A 628 -4.71 -18.62 6.93
CA THR A 628 -3.88 -17.42 6.64
C THR A 628 -2.67 -17.20 7.57
N TYR A 629 -2.74 -17.56 8.85
CA TYR A 629 -1.61 -17.63 9.78
C TYR A 629 -0.80 -18.89 9.51
N ASP A 630 -0.11 -18.89 8.37
CA ASP A 630 0.52 -20.02 7.70
C ASP A 630 1.78 -20.61 8.38
N THR A 631 2.12 -20.13 9.58
CA THR A 631 3.05 -20.80 10.51
C THR A 631 2.49 -20.93 11.94
N TRP A 632 1.30 -20.41 12.22
CA TRP A 632 0.63 -20.56 13.52
C TRP A 632 -0.35 -21.74 13.51
N ARG A 633 0.05 -22.83 14.17
CA ARG A 633 -0.73 -24.07 14.21
C ARG A 633 -1.93 -23.97 15.15
N MET A 634 -3.09 -24.40 14.66
CA MET A 634 -4.32 -24.59 15.44
C MET A 634 -4.74 -26.07 15.38
N LYS A 635 -5.49 -26.54 16.37
CA LYS A 635 -5.96 -27.93 16.42
C LYS A 635 -7.41 -28.06 16.90
N GLY A 636 -8.19 -28.81 16.14
CA GLY A 636 -9.62 -29.03 16.39
C GLY A 636 -10.45 -27.81 16.01
N SER A 637 -11.57 -27.60 16.69
CA SER A 637 -12.38 -26.39 16.57
C SER A 637 -11.58 -25.17 17.03
N SER A 638 -11.36 -24.20 16.14
CA SER A 638 -10.75 -22.90 16.47
C SER A 638 -11.76 -21.76 16.46
N ALA A 639 -11.52 -20.71 17.24
CA ALA A 639 -12.41 -19.55 17.26
C ALA A 639 -12.44 -18.84 15.90
N TYR A 640 -11.27 -18.64 15.29
CA TYR A 640 -11.14 -17.99 13.98
C TYR A 640 -11.89 -18.75 12.87
N VAL A 641 -11.59 -20.04 12.66
CA VAL A 641 -12.24 -20.84 11.61
C VAL A 641 -13.70 -21.12 11.94
N GLY A 642 -14.00 -21.46 13.20
CA GLY A 642 -15.36 -21.78 13.63
C GLY A 642 -16.32 -20.61 13.43
N LEU A 643 -15.98 -19.42 13.91
CA LEU A 643 -16.86 -18.24 13.77
C LEU A 643 -16.94 -17.75 12.31
N LEU A 644 -15.85 -17.89 11.54
CA LEU A 644 -15.84 -17.65 10.10
C LEU A 644 -16.79 -18.61 9.37
N TRP A 645 -16.73 -19.90 9.67
CA TRP A 645 -17.60 -20.92 9.11
C TRP A 645 -19.09 -20.63 9.37
N LEU A 646 -19.46 -20.33 10.62
CA LEU A 646 -20.85 -20.03 10.98
C LEU A 646 -21.37 -18.78 10.26
N SER A 647 -20.52 -17.76 10.12
CA SER A 647 -20.87 -16.54 9.38
C SER A 647 -21.03 -16.80 7.89
N ALA A 648 -20.23 -17.71 7.31
CA ALA A 648 -20.34 -18.12 5.92
C ALA A 648 -21.62 -18.93 5.62
N LEU A 649 -22.05 -19.79 6.55
CA LEU A 649 -23.35 -20.47 6.47
C LEU A 649 -24.49 -19.44 6.44
N LYS A 650 -24.48 -18.45 7.34
CA LYS A 650 -25.46 -17.36 7.35
C LYS A 650 -25.44 -16.54 6.07
N ALA A 651 -24.26 -16.24 5.54
CA ALA A 651 -24.13 -15.52 4.27
C ALA A 651 -24.77 -16.31 3.12
N THR A 652 -24.57 -17.63 3.08
CA THR A 652 -25.14 -18.48 2.01
C THR A 652 -26.65 -18.66 2.17
N ILE A 653 -27.15 -18.76 3.40
CA ILE A 653 -28.61 -18.71 3.68
C ILE A 653 -29.18 -17.39 3.18
N ARG A 654 -28.50 -16.26 3.41
CA ARG A 654 -28.96 -14.95 2.93
C ARG A 654 -28.95 -14.85 1.41
N LEU A 655 -27.97 -15.43 0.72
CA LEU A 655 -27.97 -15.54 -0.74
C LEU A 655 -29.19 -16.35 -1.23
N ALA A 656 -29.54 -17.45 -0.55
CA ALA A 656 -30.75 -18.22 -0.85
C ALA A 656 -32.04 -17.42 -0.61
N ASP A 657 -32.13 -16.66 0.48
CA ASP A 657 -33.28 -15.77 0.74
C ASP A 657 -33.46 -14.75 -0.39
N LEU A 658 -32.37 -14.12 -0.84
CA LEU A 658 -32.40 -13.17 -1.95
C LEU A 658 -32.87 -13.81 -3.27
N LEU A 659 -32.55 -15.09 -3.50
CA LEU A 659 -33.04 -15.85 -4.65
C LEU A 659 -34.53 -16.19 -4.52
N LEU A 660 -34.99 -16.57 -3.32
CA LEU A 660 -36.41 -16.80 -3.02
C LEU A 660 -37.24 -15.52 -3.20
N GLU A 661 -36.73 -14.38 -2.71
CA GLU A 661 -37.32 -13.04 -2.91
C GLU A 661 -37.48 -12.71 -4.40
N LYS A 662 -36.61 -13.25 -5.26
CA LYS A 662 -36.66 -13.11 -6.73
C LYS A 662 -37.46 -14.23 -7.43
N GLY A 663 -38.12 -15.12 -6.69
CA GLY A 663 -39.02 -16.15 -7.22
C GLY A 663 -38.35 -17.45 -7.67
N PHE A 664 -37.08 -17.68 -7.31
CA PHE A 664 -36.42 -18.96 -7.56
C PHE A 664 -36.74 -19.94 -6.43
N SER A 665 -36.92 -21.22 -6.76
CA SER A 665 -36.98 -22.33 -5.78
C SER A 665 -35.76 -23.24 -5.84
N GLN A 666 -34.97 -23.14 -6.92
CA GLN A 666 -33.76 -23.91 -7.14
C GLN A 666 -32.77 -23.16 -8.05
N VAL A 667 -31.47 -23.46 -7.92
CA VAL A 667 -30.39 -22.99 -8.79
C VAL A 667 -29.48 -24.17 -9.13
N ASP A 668 -29.24 -24.44 -10.41
CA ASP A 668 -28.35 -25.51 -10.88
C ASP A 668 -28.62 -26.89 -10.23
N GLY A 669 -29.90 -27.21 -9.99
CA GLY A 669 -30.34 -28.45 -9.34
C GLY A 669 -30.26 -28.44 -7.80
N LEU A 670 -29.76 -27.36 -7.20
CA LEU A 670 -29.76 -27.12 -5.75
C LEU A 670 -31.11 -26.54 -5.33
N SER A 671 -31.91 -27.25 -4.54
CA SER A 671 -33.16 -26.68 -4.00
C SER A 671 -32.88 -25.77 -2.81
N LEU A 672 -33.41 -24.55 -2.85
CA LEU A 672 -33.05 -23.50 -1.90
C LEU A 672 -33.52 -23.84 -0.48
N ASP A 673 -34.71 -24.41 -0.35
CA ASP A 673 -35.28 -24.86 0.93
C ASP A 673 -34.42 -25.94 1.61
N LYS A 674 -33.90 -26.90 0.84
CA LYS A 674 -33.03 -27.97 1.37
C LYS A 674 -31.68 -27.43 1.80
N ILE A 675 -31.10 -26.51 1.02
CA ILE A 675 -29.83 -25.87 1.37
C ILE A 675 -29.97 -25.01 2.61
N GLN A 676 -31.02 -24.18 2.69
CA GLN A 676 -31.30 -23.37 3.87
C GLN A 676 -31.48 -24.22 5.12
N LYS A 677 -32.27 -25.30 5.03
CA LYS A 677 -32.47 -26.22 6.15
C LYS A 677 -31.16 -26.87 6.58
N LYS A 678 -30.39 -27.43 5.63
CA LYS A 678 -29.10 -28.08 5.91
C LYS A 678 -28.13 -27.13 6.62
N TYR A 679 -27.99 -25.91 6.11
CA TYR A 679 -27.08 -24.93 6.71
C TYR A 679 -27.60 -24.34 8.02
N ALA A 680 -28.91 -24.26 8.24
CA ALA A 680 -29.47 -23.93 9.54
C ALA A 680 -29.17 -25.02 10.58
N ASP A 681 -29.29 -26.30 10.21
CA ASP A 681 -28.95 -27.44 11.08
C ASP A 681 -27.45 -27.42 11.44
N TRP A 682 -26.56 -27.23 10.44
CA TRP A 682 -25.12 -27.09 10.65
C TRP A 682 -24.77 -25.87 11.50
N LEU A 683 -25.44 -24.73 11.27
CA LEU A 683 -25.26 -23.51 12.05
C LEU A 683 -25.60 -23.75 13.52
N GLN A 684 -26.72 -24.43 13.81
CA GLN A 684 -27.14 -24.71 15.19
C GLN A 684 -26.18 -25.67 15.91
N ALA A 685 -25.73 -26.73 15.23
CA ALA A 685 -24.75 -27.66 15.76
C ALA A 685 -23.41 -26.96 16.03
N GLY A 686 -22.93 -26.16 15.08
CA GLY A 686 -21.68 -25.43 15.20
C GLY A 686 -21.71 -24.30 16.23
N LYS A 687 -22.84 -23.58 16.41
CA LYS A 687 -23.00 -22.62 17.53
C LYS A 687 -22.75 -23.30 18.87
N THR A 688 -23.26 -24.52 19.05
CA THR A 688 -23.07 -25.31 20.28
C THR A 688 -21.60 -25.68 20.50
N GLU A 689 -20.89 -26.03 19.42
CA GLU A 689 -19.47 -26.40 19.48
C GLU A 689 -18.57 -25.19 19.76
N VAL A 690 -18.73 -24.07 19.04
CA VAL A 690 -17.93 -22.85 19.26
C VAL A 690 -18.14 -22.30 20.67
N GLN A 691 -19.34 -22.45 21.24
CA GLN A 691 -19.62 -22.00 22.60
C GLN A 691 -18.77 -22.72 23.65
N LYS A 692 -18.21 -23.90 23.36
CA LYS A 692 -17.26 -24.60 24.25
C LYS A 692 -15.92 -23.89 24.36
N LEU A 693 -15.55 -23.07 23.37
CA LEU A 693 -14.33 -22.26 23.38
C LEU A 693 -14.49 -20.99 24.24
N TRP A 694 -15.72 -20.62 24.60
CA TRP A 694 -15.97 -19.41 25.38
C TRP A 694 -15.51 -19.57 26.82
N ASN A 695 -14.62 -18.68 27.26
CA ASN A 695 -14.24 -18.57 28.64
C ASN A 695 -15.11 -17.52 29.36
N GLU A 696 -16.08 -17.98 30.14
CA GLU A 696 -17.01 -17.10 30.86
C GLU A 696 -16.34 -16.23 31.93
N GLU A 697 -15.23 -16.66 32.54
CA GLU A 697 -14.55 -15.87 33.57
C GLU A 697 -13.72 -14.75 32.95
N LYS A 698 -12.91 -15.09 31.95
CA LYS A 698 -11.95 -14.18 31.31
C LYS A 698 -12.55 -13.37 30.16
N GLY A 699 -13.71 -13.78 29.64
CA GLY A 699 -14.47 -13.05 28.63
C GLY A 699 -13.80 -13.00 27.27
N TYR A 700 -13.38 -14.14 26.72
CA TYR A 700 -12.91 -14.30 25.35
C TYR A 700 -13.05 -15.77 24.91
N PHE A 701 -12.87 -16.06 23.62
CA PHE A 701 -12.81 -17.42 23.08
C PHE A 701 -11.36 -17.90 23.04
N HIS A 702 -11.12 -19.11 23.57
CA HIS A 702 -9.87 -19.84 23.37
C HIS A 702 -9.52 -19.91 21.88
N ILE A 703 -8.24 -19.78 21.53
CA ILE A 703 -7.81 -19.84 20.13
C ILE A 703 -8.29 -21.12 19.46
N ASP A 704 -8.20 -22.26 20.17
CA ASP A 704 -8.75 -23.53 19.77
C ASP A 704 -9.10 -24.44 20.95
N SER A 705 -9.62 -25.63 20.67
CA SER A 705 -10.10 -26.57 21.69
C SER A 705 -8.98 -27.19 22.55
N HIS A 706 -7.72 -26.90 22.27
CA HIS A 706 -6.55 -27.42 22.98
C HIS A 706 -5.69 -26.34 23.64
N ASN A 707 -5.87 -25.08 23.27
CA ASN A 707 -5.06 -23.95 23.72
C ASN A 707 -5.95 -22.75 24.09
N ASP A 708 -5.72 -22.18 25.27
CA ASP A 708 -6.48 -21.04 25.79
C ASP A 708 -5.88 -19.66 25.47
N ASP A 709 -4.91 -19.57 24.56
CA ASP A 709 -4.35 -18.30 24.09
C ASP A 709 -5.43 -17.34 23.52
N ILE A 710 -5.16 -16.04 23.64
CA ILE A 710 -6.00 -14.95 23.16
C ILE A 710 -5.54 -14.56 21.75
N MET A 711 -6.40 -14.78 20.76
CA MET A 711 -6.16 -14.35 19.38
C MET A 711 -6.90 -13.03 19.08
N THR A 712 -6.21 -12.05 18.48
CA THR A 712 -6.82 -10.77 18.08
C THR A 712 -7.95 -10.95 17.07
N ASP A 713 -7.80 -11.92 16.17
CA ASP A 713 -8.73 -12.18 15.08
C ASP A 713 -9.78 -13.26 15.39
N GLN A 714 -9.92 -13.64 16.66
CA GLN A 714 -10.84 -14.72 17.07
C GLN A 714 -12.29 -14.48 16.61
N LEU A 715 -12.68 -13.23 16.36
CA LEU A 715 -14.03 -12.85 15.90
C LEU A 715 -14.11 -12.44 14.41
N PHE A 716 -13.13 -12.82 13.58
CA PHE A 716 -13.08 -12.43 12.16
C PHE A 716 -14.41 -12.64 11.41
N GLY A 717 -15.01 -13.82 11.54
CA GLY A 717 -16.29 -14.13 10.90
C GLY A 717 -17.42 -13.19 11.32
N LEU A 718 -17.51 -12.91 12.62
CA LEU A 718 -18.55 -12.05 13.19
C LEU A 718 -18.38 -10.59 12.81
N TRP A 719 -17.12 -10.12 12.74
CA TRP A 719 -16.80 -8.80 12.22
C TRP A 719 -17.36 -8.64 10.81
N TYR A 720 -17.07 -9.61 9.94
CA TYR A 720 -17.55 -9.60 8.56
C TYR A 720 -19.07 -9.74 8.48
N GLY A 721 -19.67 -10.64 9.27
CA GLY A 721 -21.10 -10.82 9.36
C GLY A 721 -21.83 -9.56 9.81
N SER A 722 -21.27 -8.83 10.78
CA SER A 722 -21.82 -7.55 11.27
C SER A 722 -21.79 -6.47 10.20
N LEU A 723 -20.69 -6.36 9.43
CA LEU A 723 -20.62 -5.43 8.28
C LEU A 723 -21.70 -5.69 7.23
N LEU A 724 -22.16 -6.94 7.12
CA LEU A 724 -23.21 -7.39 6.20
C LEU A 724 -24.62 -7.41 6.82
N GLY A 725 -24.78 -7.04 8.09
CA GLY A 725 -26.04 -7.08 8.82
C GLY A 725 -26.55 -8.51 9.11
N LEU A 726 -25.66 -9.50 9.08
CA LEU A 726 -26.03 -10.90 9.36
C LEU A 726 -26.27 -11.13 10.85
N GLU A 727 -25.69 -10.34 11.74
CA GLU A 727 -25.75 -10.52 13.20
C GLU A 727 -26.93 -9.81 13.88
N ASP A 728 -27.78 -9.09 13.13
CA ASP A 728 -28.83 -8.22 13.70
C ASP A 728 -30.00 -8.97 14.36
N LYS A 729 -30.37 -10.15 13.82
CA LYS A 729 -31.58 -10.89 14.24
C LYS A 729 -31.28 -12.18 15.00
N ASP A 730 -30.44 -13.03 14.43
CA ASP A 730 -30.03 -14.30 15.02
C ASP A 730 -28.50 -14.33 15.13
N PRO A 731 -27.92 -13.66 16.14
CA PRO A 731 -26.48 -13.59 16.26
C PRO A 731 -25.87 -14.98 16.53
N VAL A 732 -24.67 -15.21 16.01
CA VAL A 732 -23.92 -16.45 16.23
C VAL A 732 -23.48 -16.57 17.69
N VAL A 733 -23.02 -15.46 18.27
CA VAL A 733 -22.68 -15.32 19.69
C VAL A 733 -23.30 -14.04 20.23
N SER A 734 -23.57 -13.97 21.53
CA SER A 734 -24.27 -12.80 22.09
C SER A 734 -23.45 -11.50 21.96
N ARG A 735 -24.15 -10.37 21.85
CA ARG A 735 -23.53 -9.03 21.83
C ARG A 735 -22.63 -8.77 23.05
N GLU A 736 -23.02 -9.30 24.20
CA GLU A 736 -22.23 -9.22 25.43
C GLU A 736 -20.90 -9.96 25.27
N GLN A 737 -20.92 -11.21 24.79
CA GLN A 737 -19.71 -11.99 24.52
C GLN A 737 -18.79 -11.27 23.52
N VAL A 738 -19.33 -10.71 22.44
CA VAL A 738 -18.54 -9.92 21.47
C VAL A 738 -17.85 -8.74 22.15
N THR A 739 -18.60 -7.94 22.91
CA THR A 739 -18.06 -6.74 23.56
C THR A 739 -16.99 -7.10 24.60
N ARG A 740 -17.21 -8.17 25.36
CA ARG A 740 -16.25 -8.69 26.35
C ARG A 740 -14.98 -9.22 25.68
N ALA A 741 -15.11 -10.03 24.63
CA ALA A 741 -13.98 -10.53 23.86
C ALA A 741 -13.14 -9.39 23.27
N LEU A 742 -13.76 -8.41 22.60
CA LEU A 742 -13.07 -7.25 22.06
C LEU A 742 -12.35 -6.43 23.15
N SER A 743 -13.00 -6.24 24.30
CA SER A 743 -12.39 -5.53 25.44
C SER A 743 -11.20 -6.30 26.04
N THR A 744 -11.29 -7.62 26.10
CA THR A 744 -10.20 -8.50 26.57
C THR A 744 -9.03 -8.51 25.59
N ILE A 745 -9.29 -8.61 24.29
CA ILE A 745 -8.28 -8.49 23.23
C ILE A 745 -7.61 -7.12 23.32
N PHE A 746 -8.38 -6.03 23.40
CA PHE A 746 -7.81 -4.69 23.53
C PHE A 746 -6.87 -4.60 24.74
N ARG A 747 -7.28 -5.09 25.91
CA ARG A 747 -6.47 -5.02 27.14
C ARG A 747 -5.14 -5.77 27.00
N ASN A 748 -5.15 -6.97 26.43
CA ASN A 748 -3.98 -7.85 26.38
C ASN A 748 -3.13 -7.63 25.13
N ASN A 749 -3.76 -7.52 23.97
CA ASN A 749 -3.09 -7.48 22.67
C ASN A 749 -2.78 -6.05 22.18
N VAL A 750 -3.44 -5.02 22.74
CA VAL A 750 -3.18 -3.61 22.39
C VAL A 750 -2.59 -2.88 23.59
N ALA A 751 -3.38 -2.61 24.64
CA ALA A 751 -2.99 -1.73 25.73
C ALA A 751 -1.73 -2.20 26.49
N SER A 752 -1.54 -3.53 26.60
CA SER A 752 -0.35 -4.13 27.25
C SER A 752 0.82 -4.36 26.28
N PHE A 753 0.66 -4.02 25.00
CA PHE A 753 1.66 -4.22 23.95
C PHE A 753 2.20 -2.88 23.44
N GLY A 754 3.51 -2.67 23.58
CA GLY A 754 4.16 -1.45 23.09
C GLY A 754 3.46 -0.17 23.57
N ASP A 755 3.07 -0.12 24.85
CA ASP A 755 2.30 0.96 25.50
C ASP A 755 0.95 1.29 24.83
N GLY A 756 0.34 0.34 24.10
CA GLY A 756 -0.88 0.59 23.34
C GLY A 756 -0.66 1.47 22.11
N LEU A 757 0.58 1.54 21.62
CA LEU A 757 1.04 2.46 20.58
C LEU A 757 1.58 1.78 19.33
N MET A 758 1.33 0.47 19.19
CA MET A 758 1.88 -0.34 18.10
C MET A 758 0.82 -1.18 17.36
N GLY A 759 -0.48 -0.97 17.59
CA GLY A 759 -1.54 -1.81 17.00
C GLY A 759 -1.89 -3.00 17.88
N ALA A 760 -2.51 -4.04 17.31
CA ALA A 760 -2.91 -5.25 18.01
C ALA A 760 -1.99 -6.42 17.63
N VAL A 761 -1.25 -6.94 18.61
CA VAL A 761 -0.42 -8.14 18.41
C VAL A 761 -1.30 -9.38 18.26
N ASN A 762 -0.94 -10.31 17.38
CA ASN A 762 -1.82 -11.39 16.94
C ASN A 762 -2.27 -12.31 18.08
N GLY A 763 -1.35 -12.67 18.98
CA GLY A 763 -1.57 -13.66 20.02
C GLY A 763 -0.95 -13.26 21.36
N ARG A 764 -1.66 -13.55 22.45
CA ARG A 764 -1.13 -13.46 23.82
C ARG A 764 -1.58 -14.66 24.62
N SER A 765 -0.81 -15.05 25.63
CA SER A 765 -1.23 -16.11 26.53
C SER A 765 -2.49 -15.69 27.28
N ALA A 766 -3.14 -16.63 27.95
CA ALA A 766 -4.29 -16.33 28.79
C ALA A 766 -3.96 -15.40 29.99
N SER A 767 -2.68 -15.19 30.32
CA SER A 767 -2.18 -14.21 31.30
C SER A 767 -1.74 -12.89 30.67
N GLY A 768 -1.81 -12.75 29.34
CA GLY A 768 -1.38 -11.56 28.59
C GLY A 768 0.12 -11.54 28.25
N GLU A 769 0.82 -12.67 28.38
CA GLU A 769 2.26 -12.76 28.11
C GLU A 769 2.56 -13.08 26.62
N GLN A 770 3.79 -12.79 26.21
CA GLN A 770 4.31 -13.11 24.87
C GLN A 770 4.31 -14.64 24.63
N LEU A 771 3.95 -15.07 23.42
CA LEU A 771 3.80 -16.49 23.08
C LEU A 771 5.10 -17.19 22.68
N LEU A 772 6.13 -16.43 22.26
CA LEU A 772 7.31 -16.96 21.57
C LEU A 772 6.91 -17.73 20.30
N SER A 773 5.99 -17.13 19.54
CA SER A 773 5.45 -17.66 18.29
C SER A 773 5.83 -16.74 17.12
N GLN A 774 6.24 -17.31 15.99
CA GLN A 774 6.68 -16.55 14.83
C GLN A 774 5.63 -15.53 14.36
N GLN A 775 4.36 -15.95 14.27
CA GLN A 775 3.25 -15.08 13.86
C GLN A 775 2.40 -14.60 15.03
N GLY A 776 2.35 -15.36 16.13
CA GLY A 776 1.59 -14.95 17.31
C GLY A 776 2.13 -13.67 17.95
N ASP A 777 3.44 -13.41 17.87
CA ASP A 777 4.05 -12.22 18.45
C ASP A 777 4.13 -11.02 17.48
N GLU A 778 3.65 -11.18 16.24
CA GLU A 778 3.58 -10.10 15.25
C GLU A 778 2.34 -9.24 15.43
N VAL A 779 2.43 -7.96 15.10
CA VAL A 779 1.28 -7.13 14.74
C VAL A 779 1.09 -7.26 13.24
N TRP A 780 -0.03 -7.82 12.80
CA TRP A 780 -0.44 -7.71 11.40
C TRP A 780 -1.24 -6.43 11.20
N VAL A 781 -0.80 -5.60 10.27
CA VAL A 781 -1.38 -4.26 10.05
C VAL A 781 -2.85 -4.37 9.64
N GLY A 782 -3.15 -5.25 8.68
CA GLY A 782 -4.52 -5.48 8.21
C GLY A 782 -5.44 -6.09 9.27
N THR A 783 -4.94 -7.07 10.04
CA THR A 783 -5.69 -7.67 11.16
C THR A 783 -6.02 -6.64 12.24
N SER A 784 -5.08 -5.75 12.57
CA SER A 784 -5.31 -4.68 13.53
C SER A 784 -6.37 -3.67 13.05
N TYR A 785 -6.41 -3.35 11.75
CA TYR A 785 -7.49 -2.55 11.18
C TYR A 785 -8.84 -3.28 11.23
N ALA A 786 -8.89 -4.58 10.93
CA ALA A 786 -10.11 -5.38 11.05
C ALA A 786 -10.62 -5.43 12.50
N PHE A 787 -9.74 -5.64 13.48
CA PHE A 787 -10.06 -5.57 14.90
C PHE A 787 -10.62 -4.20 15.31
N ALA A 788 -9.99 -3.11 14.88
CA ALA A 788 -10.47 -1.76 15.17
C ALA A 788 -11.83 -1.46 14.49
N SER A 789 -12.00 -1.92 13.26
CA SER A 789 -13.27 -1.87 12.53
C SER A 789 -14.38 -2.60 13.29
N ASN A 790 -14.09 -3.76 13.88
CA ASN A 790 -15.01 -4.50 14.72
C ASN A 790 -15.34 -3.76 16.04
N CYS A 791 -14.33 -3.19 16.69
CA CYS A 791 -14.52 -2.35 17.88
C CYS A 791 -15.48 -1.18 17.60
N LEU A 792 -15.36 -0.50 16.45
CA LEU A 792 -16.29 0.57 16.06
C LEU A 792 -17.74 0.07 15.98
N LEU A 793 -17.99 -1.04 15.27
CA LEU A 793 -19.33 -1.61 15.10
C LEU A 793 -20.02 -1.93 16.43
N HIS A 794 -19.23 -2.30 17.45
CA HIS A 794 -19.73 -2.64 18.77
C HIS A 794 -19.63 -1.51 19.80
N GLY A 795 -19.36 -0.26 19.37
CA GLY A 795 -19.39 0.93 20.22
C GLY A 795 -18.12 1.17 21.05
N LEU A 796 -17.07 0.39 20.84
CA LEU A 796 -15.76 0.51 21.48
C LEU A 796 -14.88 1.53 20.71
N LYS A 797 -15.39 2.77 20.58
CA LYS A 797 -14.75 3.82 19.77
C LYS A 797 -13.34 4.16 20.25
N LYS A 798 -13.10 4.17 21.57
CA LYS A 798 -11.79 4.53 22.13
C LYS A 798 -10.73 3.48 21.78
N GLU A 799 -11.08 2.21 21.98
CA GLU A 799 -10.26 1.05 21.69
C GLU A 799 -9.89 1.02 20.22
N ALA A 800 -10.88 1.20 19.35
CA ALA A 800 -10.68 1.28 17.90
C ALA A 800 -9.66 2.36 17.52
N TRP A 801 -9.90 3.61 17.93
CA TRP A 801 -9.03 4.73 17.54
C TRP A 801 -7.62 4.62 18.12
N GLN A 802 -7.47 4.08 19.33
CA GLN A 802 -6.15 3.81 19.90
C GLN A 802 -5.38 2.76 19.09
N THR A 803 -6.03 1.65 18.70
CA THR A 803 -5.40 0.63 17.85
C THR A 803 -4.95 1.21 16.51
N VAL A 804 -5.83 1.92 15.79
CA VAL A 804 -5.52 2.51 14.47
C VAL A 804 -4.42 3.57 14.58
N TYR A 805 -4.42 4.36 15.65
CA TYR A 805 -3.34 5.32 15.88
C TYR A 805 -2.00 4.65 16.14
N GLY A 806 -1.95 3.50 16.83
CA GLY A 806 -0.73 2.71 16.99
C GLY A 806 -0.12 2.31 15.63
N LEU A 807 -0.97 1.91 14.69
CA LEU A 807 -0.54 1.62 13.30
C LEU A 807 -0.02 2.89 12.59
N TYR A 808 -0.74 4.01 12.69
CA TYR A 808 -0.26 5.31 12.18
C TYR A 808 1.12 5.66 12.75
N ARG A 809 1.28 5.49 14.06
CA ARG A 809 2.50 5.84 14.76
C ARG A 809 3.66 5.02 14.23
N VAL A 810 3.53 3.70 14.13
CA VAL A 810 4.60 2.81 13.65
C VAL A 810 4.90 3.03 12.17
N VAL A 811 3.88 3.08 11.31
CA VAL A 811 4.07 3.06 9.87
C VAL A 811 4.39 4.45 9.31
N TRP A 812 3.65 5.49 9.73
CA TRP A 812 3.57 6.78 9.02
C TRP A 812 4.14 7.98 9.79
N SER A 813 4.18 7.92 11.12
CA SER A 813 4.64 9.04 11.95
C SER A 813 6.17 9.18 11.94
N PRO A 814 6.72 10.37 12.27
CA PRO A 814 8.17 10.55 12.42
C PRO A 814 8.74 9.83 13.65
N GLU A 815 7.90 9.44 14.62
CA GLU A 815 8.31 8.67 15.81
C GLU A 815 8.30 7.15 15.56
N GLY A 816 7.88 6.72 14.35
CA GLY A 816 7.65 5.33 14.00
C GLY A 816 8.89 4.55 13.59
N GLN A 817 8.67 3.48 12.82
CA GLN A 817 9.69 2.58 12.30
C GLN A 817 9.99 2.83 10.81
N GLY A 818 9.31 3.77 10.16
CA GLY A 818 9.66 4.28 8.83
C GLY A 818 9.15 3.41 7.68
N TYR A 819 7.86 3.09 7.67
CA TYR A 819 7.24 2.21 6.67
C TYR A 819 6.27 2.91 5.70
N PHE A 820 6.26 4.25 5.69
CA PHE A 820 5.44 5.03 4.76
C PHE A 820 5.70 4.61 3.30
N PHE A 821 4.62 4.39 2.53
CA PHE A 821 4.65 3.90 1.14
C PHE A 821 5.35 2.54 0.93
N LYS A 822 5.49 1.77 2.02
CA LYS A 822 5.97 0.38 2.01
C LYS A 822 5.37 -0.41 3.17
N THR A 823 4.13 -0.10 3.55
CA THR A 823 3.44 -0.69 4.70
C THR A 823 3.58 -2.21 4.66
N PRO A 824 4.11 -2.83 5.73
CA PRO A 824 4.36 -4.26 5.74
C PRO A 824 3.10 -5.07 6.07
N GLU A 825 3.16 -6.38 5.89
CA GLU A 825 2.18 -7.30 6.52
C GLU A 825 2.26 -7.13 8.03
N ALA A 826 3.48 -7.29 8.54
CA ALA A 826 3.73 -7.48 9.95
C ALA A 826 4.90 -6.65 10.46
N TYR A 827 4.84 -6.31 11.74
CA TYR A 827 6.02 -5.90 12.51
C TYR A 827 5.96 -6.36 13.97
N LEU A 828 7.09 -6.25 14.66
CA LEU A 828 7.32 -6.74 16.02
C LEU A 828 7.58 -5.59 17.00
N ASN A 829 7.51 -5.90 18.29
CA ASN A 829 7.95 -4.98 19.34
C ASN A 829 9.47 -5.10 19.53
N PRO A 830 10.25 -4.00 19.41
CA PRO A 830 11.70 -4.03 19.60
C PRO A 830 12.15 -4.55 20.97
N GLU A 831 11.29 -4.41 21.99
CA GLU A 831 11.59 -4.81 23.36
C GLU A 831 11.21 -6.25 23.70
N GLU A 832 10.48 -6.94 22.81
CA GLU A 832 10.08 -8.33 23.00
C GLU A 832 11.18 -9.31 22.60
N LYS A 833 11.09 -10.51 23.16
CA LYS A 833 12.08 -11.58 22.97
C LYS A 833 11.93 -12.18 21.57
N VAL A 834 13.05 -12.55 20.96
CA VAL A 834 12.99 -13.28 19.69
C VAL A 834 12.41 -14.67 19.93
N TRP A 835 11.36 -15.03 19.17
CA TRP A 835 10.59 -16.27 19.37
C TRP A 835 11.45 -17.55 19.45
N ASN A 836 12.45 -17.68 18.56
CA ASN A 836 13.37 -18.83 18.53
C ASN A 836 14.71 -18.59 19.23
N ASN A 837 14.90 -17.42 19.87
CA ASN A 837 16.05 -17.12 20.70
C ASN A 837 15.67 -16.17 21.84
N PRO A 838 15.02 -16.68 22.90
CA PRO A 838 14.52 -15.84 23.99
C PRO A 838 15.60 -15.12 24.82
N ALA A 839 16.89 -15.39 24.55
CA ALA A 839 18.01 -14.67 25.15
C ALA A 839 18.26 -13.30 24.49
N SER A 840 17.64 -13.03 23.34
CA SER A 840 17.78 -11.78 22.58
C SER A 840 16.44 -11.07 22.43
N LYS A 841 16.50 -9.75 22.21
CA LYS A 841 15.36 -8.93 21.80
C LYS A 841 15.40 -8.67 20.30
N TYR A 842 14.26 -8.32 19.69
CA TYR A 842 14.19 -8.00 18.26
C TYR A 842 15.03 -6.78 17.87
N GLY A 843 15.10 -5.76 18.73
CA GLY A 843 15.90 -4.56 18.47
C GLY A 843 15.45 -3.85 17.19
N GLN A 844 16.28 -3.78 16.16
CA GLN A 844 15.91 -3.15 14.87
C GLN A 844 15.32 -4.13 13.86
N ASN A 845 15.35 -5.45 14.08
CA ASN A 845 14.79 -6.44 13.16
C ASN A 845 13.30 -6.62 13.44
N LEU A 846 12.47 -5.84 12.75
CA LEU A 846 11.10 -5.58 13.17
C LEU A 846 10.04 -6.01 12.18
N PHE A 847 10.21 -5.81 10.86
CA PHE A 847 9.10 -6.02 9.92
C PHE A 847 9.24 -7.27 9.06
N ARG A 848 8.13 -7.69 8.45
CA ARG A 848 8.08 -8.74 7.44
C ARG A 848 7.13 -8.33 6.31
N ALA A 849 7.55 -8.59 5.07
CA ALA A 849 6.79 -8.39 3.83
C ALA A 849 6.35 -6.95 3.56
N MET A 850 7.16 -6.15 2.86
CA MET A 850 6.83 -4.76 2.56
C MET A 850 5.87 -4.61 1.35
N LYS A 851 5.25 -3.43 1.24
CA LYS A 851 4.27 -3.11 0.17
C LYS A 851 3.14 -4.14 0.09
N TYR A 852 2.50 -4.35 1.23
CA TYR A 852 1.56 -5.43 1.46
C TYR A 852 0.11 -5.05 1.13
N MET A 853 -0.69 -6.05 0.78
CA MET A 853 -2.11 -5.94 0.41
C MET A 853 -3.03 -5.68 1.61
N ARG A 854 -2.89 -6.47 2.69
CA ARG A 854 -3.79 -6.46 3.86
C ARG A 854 -4.02 -5.10 4.52
N PRO A 855 -3.07 -4.14 4.55
CA PRO A 855 -3.31 -2.77 5.02
C PRO A 855 -4.49 -2.05 4.34
N GLY A 856 -4.94 -2.50 3.17
CA GLY A 856 -6.20 -2.06 2.55
C GLY A 856 -7.43 -2.15 3.45
N ALA A 857 -7.39 -2.99 4.50
CA ALA A 857 -8.38 -3.09 5.56
C ALA A 857 -8.66 -1.76 6.30
N VAL A 858 -7.81 -0.73 6.17
CA VAL A 858 -8.11 0.63 6.66
C VAL A 858 -9.45 1.16 6.12
N TRP A 859 -9.85 0.74 4.91
CA TRP A 859 -11.15 1.10 4.33
C TRP A 859 -12.33 0.42 5.03
N ALA A 860 -12.13 -0.73 5.67
CA ALA A 860 -13.13 -1.36 6.52
C ALA A 860 -13.38 -0.55 7.81
N VAL A 861 -12.33 0.10 8.35
CA VAL A 861 -12.47 1.02 9.49
C VAL A 861 -13.32 2.22 9.09
N TYR A 862 -13.06 2.81 7.91
CA TYR A 862 -13.87 3.91 7.39
C TYR A 862 -15.33 3.48 7.15
N ARG A 863 -15.55 2.26 6.63
CA ARG A 863 -16.88 1.70 6.43
C ARG A 863 -17.64 1.51 7.75
N SER A 864 -17.01 0.94 8.77
CA SER A 864 -17.61 0.82 10.10
C SER A 864 -17.90 2.18 10.71
N TRP A 865 -16.98 3.14 10.58
CA TRP A 865 -17.21 4.50 11.03
C TRP A 865 -18.47 5.10 10.39
N LEU A 866 -18.62 5.01 9.06
CA LEU A 866 -19.82 5.47 8.35
C LEU A 866 -21.10 4.80 8.84
N GLN A 867 -21.06 3.51 9.19
CA GLN A 867 -22.22 2.80 9.73
C GLN A 867 -22.59 3.28 11.14
N THR A 868 -21.60 3.67 11.96
CA THR A 868 -21.82 4.12 13.35
C THR A 868 -22.20 5.60 13.50
N GLU A 869 -22.08 6.39 12.42
CA GLU A 869 -22.48 7.81 12.39
C GLU A 869 -23.85 8.03 11.74
N ARG A 870 -24.47 6.98 11.20
CA ARG A 870 -25.88 6.95 10.77
C ARG A 870 -26.77 6.59 11.94
#